data_AF-A0A7S0IC91-F1
#
_entry.id   AF-A0A7S0IC91-F1
#
_cell.length_a   1.000
_cell.length_b   1.000
_cell.length_c   1.000
_cell.angle_alpha   90.00
_cell.angle_beta   90.00
_cell.angle_gamma   90.00
#
_symmetry.space_group_name_H-M   'P 1'
#
loop_
_entity.id
_entity.type
_entity.pdbx_description
1 polymer ?
#
loop_
_entity_poly.entity_id
_entity_poly.type
_entity_poly.pdbx_seq_one_letter_code
_entity_poly.pdbx_strand_id
1 'polypeptide(L)'
;GSEDAGRDLCLRLTSRRVPENAAQKDRTGLPFGVTVQPFKPLPHFPVDASALPDPADEVARCGDCFGYVNGFCGLERDGWVCILCGNFSYWSSDPAGDRGKPRYKRNARRNELPEIALPEYEIEVAREVLTVNPREPLGTAPVYVALIDTTAPEETLELVRSAVLAAIEAVGPDALFGIVTFADRIGLFDVQAAAPSVRRVGLGKDGGLAMPLEEALPLRRLLAPMGAFKEELAAAVETITPAKSRFGSAGFSRLGVGDGTIDGGDGPVSRRAFGPALEATLAWLGADAVETRGEGRGAGDVGGGGDLRHPSCRVLSFLAGLPNLGDGALDDEIYRECAADLDSPDHEEAAKAADALGQPRVDFYADAGARAALAAVVVDVFSLGGGDGAAAFTDLASVAPLTEQSGGALYHYDTVGKGGASDAPLPRDVFRLLRAESQAHHCTLRLRTSAEFEVVAAYGAAVPDDVYPGLYHVVRCGPGDCFAFDFRHKSAAGFGRRGDCPPTAQLAFEYTALLPLPPDPATQAARYLRQRRRRVCTAQARVASSPKDVFVTVDAECVVSLLAHKILATAEEKGLSEARLLLSDWLVILTSRFNHETGVARFDPEDTAAVDGAFTSCVPLQQMARMVFALLRSTMLRPRGVQPDERTRARALARRLDPPSLSRLLYPRLSSYADVDTQAFPRHSLTRTAVTTSNGAVFLVDAFDEFAT
;
A
#
# COMPACT_ATOMS: atom_id res chain seq x y z
N GLY A 1 38.56 -2.71 8.84
CA GLY A 1 38.28 -1.89 7.65
C GLY A 1 37.33 -2.63 6.74
N SER A 2 36.04 -2.27 6.83
CA SER A 2 34.87 -2.65 6.01
C SER A 2 33.55 -2.61 6.81
N GLU A 3 33.59 -2.24 8.10
CA GLU A 3 32.46 -2.34 9.05
C GLU A 3 31.39 -1.23 8.96
N ASP A 4 31.39 -0.36 7.94
CA ASP A 4 30.51 0.84 7.93
C ASP A 4 29.73 1.08 6.63
N ALA A 5 29.75 0.15 5.68
CA ALA A 5 28.71 0.11 4.66
C ALA A 5 27.46 -0.47 5.34
N GLY A 6 26.60 0.41 5.86
CA GLY A 6 25.27 0.03 6.36
C GLY A 6 24.62 -0.84 5.30
N ARG A 7 24.50 -2.14 5.58
CA ARG A 7 23.91 -3.09 4.62
C ARG A 7 22.52 -2.56 4.32
N ASP A 8 22.24 -2.31 3.06
CA ASP A 8 20.91 -1.95 2.58
C ASP A 8 20.00 -3.18 2.73
N LEU A 9 19.58 -3.48 3.96
CA LEU A 9 18.70 -4.60 4.30
C LEU A 9 17.24 -4.20 4.16
N CYS A 10 16.35 -5.16 3.92
CA CYS A 10 14.91 -4.86 3.94
C CYS A 10 14.41 -4.45 5.33
N LEU A 11 15.23 -4.59 6.37
CA LEU A 11 14.93 -4.22 7.75
C LEU A 11 15.87 -3.10 8.20
N ARG A 12 15.32 -1.93 8.57
CA ARG A 12 16.06 -0.76 9.09
C ARG A 12 15.55 -0.40 10.48
N LEU A 13 16.41 -0.51 11.50
CA LEU A 13 16.10 -0.11 12.87
C LEU A 13 16.19 1.42 13.03
N THR A 14 15.42 1.99 13.96
CA THR A 14 15.46 3.45 14.23
C THR A 14 16.82 3.94 14.72
N SER A 15 17.66 3.05 15.25
CA SER A 15 19.05 3.32 15.59
C SER A 15 19.92 2.07 15.47
N ARG A 16 21.19 2.25 15.09
CA ARG A 16 22.19 1.16 15.07
C ARG A 16 22.68 0.79 16.47
N ARG A 17 22.53 1.69 17.45
CA ARG A 17 22.73 1.41 18.88
C ARG A 17 21.43 1.68 19.63
N VAL A 18 20.79 0.61 20.08
CA VAL A 18 19.49 0.69 20.74
C VAL A 18 19.65 0.89 22.25
N PRO A 19 18.68 1.51 22.96
CA PRO A 19 18.76 1.69 24.39
C PRO A 19 18.88 0.35 25.14
N GLU A 20 19.75 0.29 26.17
CA GLU A 20 19.96 -0.88 27.03
C GLU A 20 18.65 -1.33 27.67
N ASN A 21 17.85 -0.40 28.16
CA ASN A 21 16.59 -0.66 28.86
C ASN A 21 15.57 0.46 28.66
N ALA A 22 14.37 0.25 29.20
CA ALA A 22 13.27 1.20 29.13
C ALA A 22 13.62 2.59 29.71
N ALA A 23 14.35 2.64 30.83
CA ALA A 23 14.73 3.91 31.46
C ALA A 23 15.69 4.73 30.58
N GLN A 24 16.65 4.08 29.92
CA GLN A 24 17.51 4.76 28.95
C GLN A 24 16.74 5.18 27.70
N LYS A 25 15.79 4.37 27.21
CA LYS A 25 14.90 4.74 26.10
C LYS A 25 14.10 6.01 26.43
N ASP A 26 13.52 6.11 27.61
CA ASP A 26 12.71 7.28 27.98
C ASP A 26 13.56 8.55 28.14
N ARG A 27 14.83 8.39 28.49
CA ARG A 27 15.82 9.47 28.51
C ARG A 27 16.26 9.95 27.12
N THR A 28 16.02 9.19 26.05
CA THR A 28 16.32 9.67 24.68
C THR A 28 15.15 10.46 24.10
N GLY A 29 13.91 10.11 24.46
CA GLY A 29 12.71 10.64 23.80
C GLY A 29 12.49 10.11 22.37
N LEU A 30 13.37 9.24 21.87
CA LEU A 30 13.27 8.67 20.53
C LEU A 30 12.40 7.40 20.51
N PRO A 31 11.69 7.13 19.40
CA PRO A 31 11.01 5.87 19.22
C PRO A 31 12.03 4.72 19.04
N PHE A 32 11.69 3.56 19.58
CA PHE A 32 12.45 2.33 19.41
C PHE A 32 11.62 1.40 18.53
N GLY A 33 12.09 1.11 17.31
CA GLY A 33 11.32 0.34 16.36
C GLY A 33 12.10 0.03 15.10
N VAL A 34 11.37 -0.36 14.06
CA VAL A 34 11.93 -0.79 12.78
C VAL A 34 11.00 -0.44 11.62
N THR A 35 11.57 -0.19 10.45
CA THR A 35 10.86 -0.16 9.17
C THR A 35 11.28 -1.36 8.32
N VAL A 36 10.33 -1.91 7.58
CA VAL A 36 10.48 -3.15 6.82
C VAL A 36 9.97 -2.93 5.40
N GLN A 37 10.83 -3.09 4.40
CA GLN A 37 10.54 -3.02 2.98
C GLN A 37 10.74 -4.40 2.34
N PRO A 38 9.83 -5.35 2.60
CA PRO A 38 10.12 -6.78 2.53
C PRO A 38 10.28 -7.30 1.10
N PHE A 39 9.77 -6.57 0.10
CA PHE A 39 9.84 -6.96 -1.32
C PHE A 39 10.78 -6.08 -2.16
N LYS A 40 11.66 -5.30 -1.52
CA LYS A 40 12.67 -4.52 -2.26
C LYS A 40 13.61 -5.43 -3.08
N PRO A 41 14.15 -5.00 -4.22
CA PRO A 41 15.01 -5.84 -5.04
C PRO A 41 16.26 -6.31 -4.27
N LEU A 42 16.64 -7.58 -4.43
CA LEU A 42 17.88 -8.13 -3.85
C LEU A 42 19.00 -8.12 -4.89
N PRO A 43 20.12 -7.39 -4.65
CA PRO A 43 21.24 -7.36 -5.59
C PRO A 43 21.86 -8.74 -5.89
N HIS A 44 21.79 -9.67 -4.92
CA HIS A 44 22.43 -10.99 -4.99
C HIS A 44 21.49 -12.13 -5.37
N PHE A 45 20.20 -11.85 -5.54
CA PHE A 45 19.20 -12.81 -5.98
C PHE A 45 18.46 -12.19 -7.17
N PRO A 46 19.06 -12.19 -8.38
CA PRO A 46 18.30 -11.88 -9.57
C PRO A 46 17.11 -12.85 -9.64
N VAL A 47 15.95 -12.33 -10.04
CA VAL A 47 14.74 -13.11 -10.30
C VAL A 47 14.94 -13.90 -11.61
N ASP A 48 16.05 -14.63 -11.72
CA ASP A 48 16.26 -15.57 -12.82
C ASP A 48 15.39 -16.79 -12.54
N ALA A 49 14.35 -16.97 -13.35
CA ALA A 49 13.42 -18.10 -13.26
C ALA A 49 14.12 -19.46 -13.42
N SER A 50 15.37 -19.49 -13.90
CA SER A 50 16.18 -20.70 -14.05
C SER A 50 16.97 -21.10 -12.81
N ALA A 51 17.20 -20.19 -11.86
CA ALA A 51 17.85 -20.53 -10.60
C ALA A 51 16.91 -21.38 -9.75
N LEU A 52 17.43 -22.47 -9.17
CA LEU A 52 16.72 -23.30 -8.20
C LEU A 52 17.18 -22.88 -6.79
N PRO A 53 16.43 -22.04 -6.06
CA PRO A 53 16.74 -21.79 -4.66
C PRO A 53 16.62 -23.09 -3.87
N ASP A 54 17.32 -23.18 -2.75
CA ASP A 54 17.16 -24.32 -1.85
C ASP A 54 15.71 -24.39 -1.33
N PRO A 55 15.15 -25.60 -1.17
CA PRO A 55 13.82 -25.80 -0.60
C PRO A 55 13.71 -25.27 0.83
N ALA A 56 12.59 -24.64 1.16
CA ALA A 56 12.40 -23.96 2.43
C ALA A 56 12.29 -24.90 3.64
N ASP A 57 11.89 -26.15 3.41
CA ASP A 57 11.80 -27.23 4.40
C ASP A 57 13.18 -27.75 4.82
N GLU A 58 14.20 -27.57 4.00
CA GLU A 58 15.59 -27.93 4.36
C GLU A 58 16.24 -26.93 5.33
N VAL A 59 15.71 -25.70 5.43
CA VAL A 59 16.30 -24.66 6.29
C VAL A 59 15.90 -24.84 7.74
N ALA A 60 16.90 -24.98 8.62
CA ALA A 60 16.67 -25.24 10.04
C ALA A 60 15.94 -24.09 10.74
N ARG A 61 14.97 -24.45 11.59
CA ARG A 61 14.20 -23.55 12.44
C ARG A 61 14.32 -23.96 13.89
N CYS A 62 14.26 -22.98 14.79
CA CYS A 62 14.27 -23.23 16.23
C CYS A 62 13.02 -24.01 16.63
N GLY A 63 13.17 -25.01 17.49
CA GLY A 63 12.03 -25.81 17.98
C GLY A 63 11.00 -25.04 18.80
N ASP A 64 11.39 -23.90 19.40
CA ASP A 64 10.52 -23.15 20.31
C ASP A 64 9.95 -21.89 19.63
N CYS A 65 10.81 -20.98 19.18
CA CYS A 65 10.36 -19.70 18.61
C CYS A 65 10.13 -19.75 17.09
N PHE A 66 10.45 -20.89 16.46
CA PHE A 66 10.33 -21.11 15.02
C PHE A 66 11.10 -20.12 14.13
N GLY A 67 12.06 -19.38 14.72
CA GLY A 67 12.98 -18.52 13.99
C GLY A 67 13.96 -19.34 13.16
N TYR A 68 14.38 -18.79 12.03
CA TYR A 68 15.31 -19.42 11.10
C TYR A 68 16.74 -19.31 11.62
N VAL A 69 17.51 -20.39 11.44
CA VAL A 69 18.95 -20.37 11.66
C VAL A 69 19.58 -19.23 10.86
N ASN A 70 20.57 -18.58 11.46
CA ASN A 70 21.29 -17.48 10.82
C ASN A 70 22.71 -17.35 11.38
N GLY A 71 23.54 -16.51 10.74
CA GLY A 71 24.93 -16.29 11.12
C GLY A 71 25.17 -15.73 12.52
N PHE A 72 24.15 -15.21 13.20
CA PHE A 72 24.26 -14.74 14.59
C PHE A 72 23.98 -15.84 15.63
N CYS A 73 23.56 -17.04 15.20
CA CYS A 73 23.33 -18.16 16.10
C CYS A 73 24.64 -18.79 16.59
N GLY A 74 24.65 -19.33 17.81
CA GLY A 74 25.78 -20.10 18.32
C GLY A 74 25.83 -21.47 17.67
N LEU A 75 26.61 -21.64 16.60
CA LEU A 75 26.68 -22.89 15.83
C LEU A 75 27.58 -23.93 16.51
N GLU A 76 27.00 -25.03 16.96
CA GLU A 76 27.68 -26.14 17.64
C GLU A 76 27.80 -27.39 16.75
N ARG A 77 28.54 -28.40 17.22
CA ARG A 77 28.75 -29.66 16.49
C ARG A 77 27.45 -30.41 16.19
N ASP A 78 26.58 -30.52 17.20
CA ASP A 78 25.36 -31.33 17.16
C ASP A 78 24.07 -30.51 17.09
N GLY A 79 24.16 -29.17 17.19
CA GLY A 79 23.03 -28.26 17.10
C GLY A 79 23.46 -26.80 17.05
N TRP A 80 22.55 -25.91 17.44
CA TRP A 80 22.78 -24.47 17.50
C TRP A 80 21.96 -23.82 18.60
N VAL A 81 22.50 -22.73 19.15
CA VAL A 81 21.80 -21.86 20.10
C VAL A 81 21.12 -20.74 19.32
N CYS A 82 19.79 -20.66 19.45
CA CYS A 82 18.99 -19.67 18.75
C CYS A 82 19.26 -18.26 19.28
N ILE A 83 19.64 -17.33 18.39
CA ILE A 83 19.89 -15.93 18.77
C ILE A 83 18.64 -15.17 19.25
N LEU A 84 17.45 -15.65 18.89
CA LEU A 84 16.20 -14.98 19.22
C LEU A 84 15.69 -15.38 20.61
N CYS A 85 15.69 -16.66 20.94
CA CYS A 85 15.11 -17.15 22.21
C CYS A 85 16.12 -17.83 23.15
N GLY A 86 17.36 -18.08 22.71
CA GLY A 86 18.37 -18.78 23.49
C GLY A 86 18.21 -20.31 23.54
N ASN A 87 17.14 -20.88 22.99
CA ASN A 87 16.97 -22.34 23.01
C ASN A 87 18.00 -23.06 22.12
N PHE A 88 18.46 -24.22 22.59
CA PHE A 88 19.32 -25.11 21.82
C PHE A 88 18.46 -26.01 20.91
N SER A 89 18.73 -25.99 19.61
CA SER A 89 18.06 -26.83 18.61
C SER A 89 19.06 -27.80 17.97
N TYR A 90 18.72 -29.08 17.93
CA TYR A 90 19.58 -30.10 17.32
C TYR A 90 19.59 -29.98 15.78
N TRP A 91 20.74 -30.27 15.16
CA TRP A 91 20.78 -30.42 13.71
C TRP A 91 20.01 -31.68 13.31
N SER A 92 19.19 -31.57 12.27
CA SER A 92 18.60 -32.77 11.65
C SER A 92 19.71 -33.75 11.23
N SER A 93 19.52 -35.02 11.57
CA SER A 93 20.36 -36.12 11.08
C SER A 93 19.98 -36.56 9.67
N ASP A 94 18.78 -36.20 9.22
CA ASP A 94 18.25 -36.64 7.95
C ASP A 94 18.93 -35.85 6.81
N PRO A 95 19.33 -36.53 5.72
CA PRO A 95 19.81 -35.85 4.53
C PRO A 95 18.75 -34.86 4.03
N ALA A 96 19.19 -33.66 3.68
CA ALA A 96 18.35 -32.71 2.97
C ALA A 96 18.34 -33.14 1.48
N GLY A 97 17.21 -33.69 1.04
CA GLY A 97 17.00 -34.20 -0.33
C GLY A 97 17.83 -35.43 -0.73
N ASP A 98 17.84 -35.74 -2.04
CA ASP A 98 18.48 -36.92 -2.66
C ASP A 98 20.02 -36.97 -2.59
N ARG A 99 20.66 -36.01 -1.91
CA ARG A 99 22.12 -35.80 -1.94
C ARG A 99 22.90 -36.58 -0.86
N GLY A 100 22.23 -37.37 -0.04
CA GLY A 100 22.85 -38.34 0.88
C GLY A 100 23.74 -37.74 1.99
N LYS A 101 23.78 -36.42 2.15
CA LYS A 101 24.53 -35.72 3.22
C LYS A 101 23.62 -34.72 3.95
N PRO A 102 23.72 -34.61 5.27
CA PRO A 102 22.98 -33.60 6.05
C PRO A 102 23.44 -32.17 5.70
N ARG A 103 22.49 -31.23 5.60
CA ARG A 103 22.73 -29.81 5.26
C ARG A 103 23.67 -29.11 6.24
N TYR A 104 23.50 -29.35 7.54
CA TYR A 104 24.27 -28.66 8.59
C TYR A 104 25.24 -29.57 9.34
N LYS A 105 24.75 -30.70 9.88
CA LYS A 105 25.51 -31.58 10.76
C LYS A 105 26.73 -32.15 10.02
N ARG A 106 27.94 -31.91 10.52
CA ARG A 106 29.19 -32.36 9.87
C ARG A 106 29.39 -31.85 8.42
N ASN A 107 28.67 -30.80 8.01
CA ASN A 107 28.95 -30.12 6.75
C ASN A 107 30.11 -29.13 6.96
N ALA A 108 31.24 -29.40 6.28
CA ALA A 108 32.44 -28.55 6.34
C ALA A 108 32.21 -27.16 5.73
N ARG A 109 31.25 -27.03 4.81
CA ARG A 109 30.89 -25.78 4.12
C ARG A 109 29.62 -25.14 4.67
N ARG A 110 29.15 -25.52 5.87
CA ARG A 110 27.91 -24.97 6.45
C ARG A 110 27.93 -23.44 6.56
N ASN A 111 29.10 -22.85 6.80
CA ASN A 111 29.25 -21.41 6.92
C ASN A 111 29.15 -20.67 5.57
N GLU A 112 29.19 -21.40 4.46
CA GLU A 112 28.98 -20.86 3.11
C GLU A 112 27.50 -20.91 2.69
N LEU A 113 26.63 -21.57 3.48
CA LEU A 113 25.20 -21.63 3.18
C LEU A 113 24.57 -20.23 3.25
N PRO A 114 23.67 -19.86 2.32
CA PRO A 114 23.10 -18.51 2.25
C PRO A 114 22.49 -18.05 3.58
N GLU A 115 21.77 -18.93 4.28
CA GLU A 115 21.12 -18.60 5.53
C GLU A 115 22.09 -18.29 6.68
N ILE A 116 23.33 -18.80 6.63
CA ILE A 116 24.37 -18.53 7.63
C ILE A 116 25.27 -17.37 7.19
N ALA A 117 25.64 -17.32 5.91
CA ALA A 117 26.58 -16.36 5.36
C ALA A 117 25.98 -14.97 5.14
N LEU A 118 24.68 -14.90 4.82
CA LEU A 118 23.99 -13.68 4.45
C LEU A 118 22.99 -13.26 5.54
N PRO A 119 22.88 -11.95 5.83
CA PRO A 119 21.84 -11.45 6.72
C PRO A 119 20.46 -11.52 6.06
N GLU A 120 20.39 -11.60 4.73
CA GLU A 120 19.18 -11.58 3.94
C GLU A 120 19.30 -12.54 2.76
N TYR A 121 18.31 -13.41 2.60
CA TYR A 121 18.29 -14.44 1.58
C TYR A 121 16.84 -14.85 1.23
N GLU A 122 16.67 -15.50 0.08
CA GLU A 122 15.40 -16.09 -0.33
C GLU A 122 15.51 -17.61 -0.50
N ILE A 123 14.43 -18.31 -0.19
CA ILE A 123 14.25 -19.74 -0.36
C ILE A 123 12.94 -20.03 -1.06
N GLU A 124 12.89 -21.17 -1.75
CA GLU A 124 11.69 -21.58 -2.46
C GLU A 124 10.79 -22.42 -1.54
N VAL A 125 9.52 -22.06 -1.45
CA VAL A 125 8.52 -22.80 -0.69
C VAL A 125 7.74 -23.74 -1.61
N ALA A 126 7.35 -23.27 -2.79
CA ALA A 126 6.64 -24.07 -3.78
C ALA A 126 6.80 -23.45 -5.18
N ARG A 127 6.65 -24.27 -6.21
CA ARG A 127 6.66 -23.83 -7.60
C ARG A 127 5.62 -24.57 -8.42
N GLU A 128 5.10 -23.91 -9.44
CA GLU A 128 4.18 -24.48 -10.39
C GLU A 128 4.30 -23.76 -11.73
N VAL A 129 4.31 -24.52 -12.82
CA VAL A 129 4.23 -23.95 -14.17
C VAL A 129 2.76 -23.95 -14.60
N LEU A 130 2.22 -22.76 -14.80
CA LEU A 130 0.90 -22.52 -15.35
C LEU A 130 1.04 -22.36 -16.87
N THR A 131 0.24 -23.09 -17.63
CA THR A 131 0.16 -22.94 -19.09
C THR A 131 -1.22 -22.45 -19.44
N VAL A 132 -1.30 -21.31 -20.15
CA VAL A 132 -2.57 -20.77 -20.64
C VAL A 132 -3.16 -21.75 -21.63
N ASN A 133 -4.45 -22.06 -21.51
CA ASN A 133 -5.17 -22.85 -22.50
C ASN A 133 -5.85 -21.90 -23.50
N PRO A 134 -5.39 -21.75 -24.75
CA PRO A 134 -5.99 -20.81 -25.69
C PRO A 134 -7.43 -21.14 -26.07
N ARG A 135 -7.87 -22.40 -25.91
CA ARG A 135 -9.25 -22.82 -26.20
C ARG A 135 -10.19 -22.59 -25.02
N GLU A 136 -9.65 -22.61 -23.80
CA GLU A 136 -10.38 -22.41 -22.56
C GLU A 136 -9.52 -21.56 -21.61
N PRO A 137 -9.37 -20.26 -21.91
CA PRO A 137 -8.43 -19.38 -21.20
C PRO A 137 -8.92 -19.02 -19.79
N LEU A 138 -10.22 -19.19 -19.52
CA LEU A 138 -10.80 -18.92 -18.22
C LEU A 138 -10.18 -19.84 -17.14
N GLY A 139 -9.76 -19.26 -16.03
CA GLY A 139 -9.02 -19.95 -14.96
C GLY A 139 -7.54 -20.21 -15.26
N THR A 140 -7.07 -20.04 -16.49
CA THR A 140 -5.66 -20.28 -16.86
C THR A 140 -4.90 -19.02 -17.29
N ALA A 141 -5.62 -17.95 -17.67
CA ALA A 141 -5.07 -16.67 -18.08
C ALA A 141 -5.27 -15.57 -17.01
N PRO A 142 -4.34 -14.60 -16.91
CA PRO A 142 -4.55 -13.36 -16.15
C PRO A 142 -5.82 -12.62 -16.58
N VAL A 143 -6.55 -12.02 -15.63
CA VAL A 143 -7.81 -11.31 -15.89
C VAL A 143 -7.72 -9.85 -15.47
N TYR A 144 -8.22 -8.97 -16.34
CA TYR A 144 -8.39 -7.55 -16.07
C TYR A 144 -9.83 -7.13 -16.41
N VAL A 145 -10.48 -6.41 -15.51
CA VAL A 145 -11.82 -5.86 -15.76
C VAL A 145 -11.77 -4.36 -15.53
N ALA A 146 -12.15 -3.57 -16.53
CA ALA A 146 -12.40 -2.14 -16.37
C ALA A 146 -13.84 -1.92 -15.91
N LEU A 147 -14.02 -1.32 -14.74
CA LEU A 147 -15.32 -0.96 -14.17
C LEU A 147 -15.49 0.57 -14.23
N ILE A 148 -16.34 1.05 -15.13
CA ILE A 148 -16.34 2.45 -15.58
C ILE A 148 -17.64 3.16 -15.21
N ASP A 149 -17.52 4.25 -14.45
CA ASP A 149 -18.62 5.16 -14.17
C ASP A 149 -18.99 5.98 -15.40
N THR A 150 -20.15 5.70 -15.99
CA THR A 150 -20.64 6.43 -17.19
C THR A 150 -21.45 7.67 -16.87
N THR A 151 -21.59 8.04 -15.60
CA THR A 151 -22.26 9.29 -15.21
C THR A 151 -21.34 10.50 -15.28
N ALA A 152 -20.04 10.29 -15.51
CA ALA A 152 -19.05 11.34 -15.70
C ALA A 152 -19.35 12.18 -16.95
N PRO A 153 -18.96 13.48 -16.95
CA PRO A 153 -19.06 14.31 -18.15
C PRO A 153 -18.13 13.80 -19.26
N GLU A 154 -18.41 14.20 -20.51
CA GLU A 154 -17.69 13.71 -21.70
C GLU A 154 -16.17 13.89 -21.59
N GLU A 155 -15.69 15.06 -21.14
CA GLU A 155 -14.26 15.35 -20.96
C GLU A 155 -13.58 14.38 -19.97
N THR A 156 -14.27 14.02 -18.88
CA THR A 156 -13.76 13.04 -17.92
C THR A 156 -13.79 11.63 -18.50
N LEU A 157 -14.83 11.28 -19.28
CA LEU A 157 -14.88 10.00 -19.97
C LEU A 157 -13.81 9.86 -21.05
N GLU A 158 -13.47 10.92 -21.78
CA GLU A 158 -12.35 10.91 -22.73
C GLU A 158 -11.02 10.55 -22.06
N LEU A 159 -10.78 11.09 -20.87
CA LEU A 159 -9.63 10.73 -20.04
C LEU A 159 -9.70 9.27 -19.58
N VAL A 160 -10.87 8.78 -19.15
CA VAL A 160 -11.06 7.36 -18.79
C VAL A 160 -10.85 6.44 -19.98
N ARG A 161 -11.38 6.76 -21.17
CA ARG A 161 -11.15 6.00 -22.40
C ARG A 161 -9.66 5.90 -22.68
N SER A 162 -8.94 7.03 -22.62
CA SER A 162 -7.48 7.07 -22.79
C SER A 162 -6.76 6.17 -21.76
N ALA A 163 -7.24 6.14 -20.52
CA ALA A 163 -6.67 5.30 -19.47
C ALA A 163 -6.94 3.80 -19.66
N VAL A 164 -8.14 3.44 -20.12
CA VAL A 164 -8.49 2.05 -20.44
C VAL A 164 -7.74 1.56 -21.68
N LEU A 165 -7.55 2.41 -22.69
CA LEU A 165 -6.68 2.11 -23.83
C LEU A 165 -5.23 1.89 -23.38
N ALA A 166 -4.72 2.72 -22.46
CA ALA A 166 -3.42 2.50 -21.86
C ALA A 166 -3.35 1.17 -21.08
N ALA A 167 -4.45 0.74 -20.43
CA ALA A 167 -4.53 -0.57 -19.81
C ALA A 167 -4.46 -1.71 -20.84
N ILE A 168 -5.22 -1.60 -21.95
CA ILE A 168 -5.22 -2.56 -23.06
C ILE A 168 -3.81 -2.69 -23.66
N GLU A 169 -3.04 -1.60 -23.78
CA GLU A 169 -1.64 -1.63 -24.24
C GLU A 169 -0.65 -2.18 -23.19
N ALA A 170 -0.94 -1.96 -21.91
CA ALA A 170 -0.09 -2.44 -20.82
C ALA A 170 -0.21 -3.96 -20.64
N VAL A 171 -1.41 -4.50 -20.82
CA VAL A 171 -1.73 -5.90 -20.63
C VAL A 171 -1.18 -6.75 -21.78
N GLY A 172 -0.61 -7.91 -21.45
CA GLY A 172 -0.06 -8.85 -22.43
C GLY A 172 -1.13 -9.53 -23.31
N PRO A 173 -0.75 -10.05 -24.50
CA PRO A 173 -1.69 -10.69 -25.43
C PRO A 173 -2.35 -11.96 -24.87
N ASP A 174 -1.78 -12.56 -23.83
CA ASP A 174 -2.26 -13.82 -23.25
C ASP A 174 -3.28 -13.63 -22.12
N ALA A 175 -3.61 -12.38 -21.81
CA ALA A 175 -4.58 -12.05 -20.78
C ALA A 175 -6.00 -11.98 -21.34
N LEU A 176 -6.95 -12.00 -20.42
CA LEU A 176 -8.36 -11.73 -20.67
C LEU A 176 -8.70 -10.31 -20.19
N PHE A 177 -9.49 -9.59 -20.97
CA PHE A 177 -9.95 -8.25 -20.64
C PHE A 177 -11.46 -8.12 -20.76
N GLY A 178 -12.11 -7.52 -19.75
CA GLY A 178 -13.54 -7.25 -19.74
C GLY A 178 -13.83 -5.76 -19.51
N ILE A 179 -14.92 -5.26 -20.09
CA ILE A 179 -15.38 -3.88 -19.90
C ILE A 179 -16.79 -3.92 -19.31
N VAL A 180 -16.93 -3.34 -18.12
CA VAL A 180 -18.19 -3.17 -17.41
C VAL A 180 -18.41 -1.68 -17.18
N THR A 181 -19.59 -1.18 -17.50
CA THR A 181 -19.99 0.20 -17.19
C THR A 181 -21.10 0.22 -16.16
N PHE A 182 -21.18 1.29 -15.37
CA PHE A 182 -22.27 1.48 -14.42
C PHE A 182 -22.81 2.93 -14.41
N ALA A 183 -24.08 3.05 -14.05
CA ALA A 183 -24.84 4.27 -13.81
C ALA A 183 -26.16 3.86 -13.10
N ASP A 184 -27.32 4.11 -13.72
CA ASP A 184 -28.64 3.58 -13.32
C ASP A 184 -28.87 2.11 -13.77
N ARG A 185 -27.88 1.53 -14.44
CA ARG A 185 -27.86 0.18 -15.03
C ARG A 185 -26.42 -0.28 -15.16
N ILE A 186 -26.21 -1.59 -15.27
CA ILE A 186 -24.90 -2.18 -15.54
C ILE A 186 -24.81 -2.52 -17.03
N GLY A 187 -23.78 -2.05 -17.72
CA GLY A 187 -23.47 -2.35 -19.11
C GLY A 187 -22.35 -3.37 -19.22
N LEU A 188 -22.58 -4.45 -19.96
CA LEU A 188 -21.61 -5.52 -20.21
C LEU A 188 -21.26 -5.54 -21.70
N PHE A 189 -19.99 -5.36 -22.03
CA PHE A 189 -19.53 -5.34 -23.41
C PHE A 189 -19.26 -6.76 -23.93
N ASP A 190 -19.99 -7.16 -24.96
CA ASP A 190 -19.77 -8.39 -25.72
C ASP A 190 -19.05 -8.04 -27.03
N VAL A 191 -17.71 -8.04 -26.98
CA VAL A 191 -16.84 -7.80 -28.14
C VAL A 191 -16.52 -9.07 -28.92
N GLN A 192 -16.84 -10.24 -28.35
CA GLN A 192 -16.59 -11.55 -28.97
C GLN A 192 -17.73 -11.98 -29.91
N ALA A 193 -18.86 -11.27 -29.90
CA ALA A 193 -19.93 -11.46 -30.86
C ALA A 193 -19.53 -10.98 -32.27
N ALA A 194 -20.17 -11.52 -33.30
CA ALA A 194 -19.94 -11.11 -34.69
C ALA A 194 -20.16 -9.61 -34.94
N ALA A 195 -20.99 -8.97 -34.12
CA ALA A 195 -21.10 -7.53 -34.02
C ALA A 195 -20.98 -7.14 -32.54
N PRO A 196 -19.98 -6.31 -32.15
CA PRO A 196 -19.83 -5.84 -30.78
C PRO A 196 -21.11 -5.21 -30.25
N SER A 197 -21.50 -5.56 -29.02
CA SER A 197 -22.73 -5.06 -28.43
C SER A 197 -22.60 -4.83 -26.93
N VAL A 198 -23.52 -4.04 -26.35
CA VAL A 198 -23.59 -3.79 -24.90
C VAL A 198 -24.89 -4.35 -24.35
N ARG A 199 -24.79 -5.40 -23.52
CA ARG A 199 -25.92 -5.92 -22.74
C ARG A 199 -26.14 -5.03 -21.52
N ARG A 200 -27.39 -4.63 -21.27
CA ARG A 200 -27.72 -3.73 -20.16
C ARG A 200 -28.60 -4.44 -19.15
N VAL A 201 -28.10 -4.58 -17.92
CA VAL A 201 -28.82 -5.12 -16.78
C VAL A 201 -29.42 -3.97 -16.01
N GLY A 202 -30.75 -3.96 -15.88
CA GLY A 202 -31.47 -2.94 -15.12
C GLY A 202 -31.27 -3.12 -13.62
N LEU A 203 -31.41 -2.02 -12.86
CA LEU A 203 -31.38 -2.04 -11.41
C LEU A 203 -32.76 -1.68 -10.85
N GLY A 204 -33.12 -2.31 -9.73
CA GLY A 204 -34.29 -1.98 -8.94
C GLY A 204 -34.16 -0.61 -8.25
N LYS A 205 -35.21 -0.19 -7.54
CA LYS A 205 -35.17 1.06 -6.77
C LYS A 205 -34.06 1.06 -5.73
N ASP A 206 -33.87 -0.08 -5.09
CA ASP A 206 -32.89 -0.32 -4.04
C ASP A 206 -31.53 -0.78 -4.61
N GLY A 207 -31.30 -0.64 -5.93
CA GLY A 207 -30.04 -1.01 -6.57
C GLY A 207 -29.83 -2.50 -6.83
N GLY A 208 -30.73 -3.39 -6.40
CA GLY A 208 -30.66 -4.82 -6.72
C GLY A 208 -30.73 -5.10 -8.23
N LEU A 209 -29.93 -6.06 -8.71
CA LEU A 209 -29.91 -6.41 -10.13
C LEU A 209 -31.22 -7.06 -10.59
N ALA A 210 -31.72 -6.67 -11.77
CA ALA A 210 -32.89 -7.30 -12.38
C ALA A 210 -32.66 -8.77 -12.77
N MET A 211 -31.40 -9.16 -12.96
CA MET A 211 -30.94 -10.53 -13.18
C MET A 211 -29.44 -10.66 -12.89
N PRO A 212 -28.93 -11.86 -12.57
CA PRO A 212 -27.49 -12.11 -12.43
C PRO A 212 -26.72 -11.75 -13.70
N LEU A 213 -25.48 -11.26 -13.55
CA LEU A 213 -24.64 -10.89 -14.71
C LEU A 213 -24.37 -12.09 -15.63
N GLU A 214 -24.09 -13.27 -15.05
CA GLU A 214 -23.85 -14.52 -15.80
C GLU A 214 -25.03 -14.90 -16.71
N GLU A 215 -26.27 -14.58 -16.32
CA GLU A 215 -27.45 -14.81 -17.16
C GLU A 215 -27.57 -13.78 -18.30
N ALA A 216 -27.19 -12.53 -18.05
CA ALA A 216 -27.25 -11.46 -19.04
C ALA A 216 -26.16 -11.57 -20.11
N LEU A 217 -24.94 -11.91 -19.68
CA LEU A 217 -23.79 -12.19 -20.53
C LEU A 217 -22.87 -13.13 -19.74
N PRO A 218 -22.55 -14.35 -20.20
CA PRO A 218 -21.67 -15.27 -19.46
C PRO A 218 -20.23 -14.77 -19.34
N LEU A 219 -19.50 -15.15 -18.27
CA LEU A 219 -18.15 -14.61 -17.98
C LEU A 219 -17.19 -14.79 -19.15
N ARG A 220 -17.21 -15.99 -19.72
CA ARG A 220 -16.41 -16.37 -20.90
C ARG A 220 -16.65 -15.49 -22.13
N ARG A 221 -17.80 -14.81 -22.21
CA ARG A 221 -18.16 -13.88 -23.29
C ARG A 221 -17.76 -12.44 -22.96
N LEU A 222 -17.87 -12.02 -21.70
CA LEU A 222 -17.35 -10.72 -21.28
C LEU A 222 -15.82 -10.66 -21.41
N LEU A 223 -15.14 -11.69 -20.91
CA LEU A 223 -13.68 -11.75 -20.85
C LEU A 223 -13.09 -12.13 -22.21
N ALA A 224 -12.68 -11.13 -22.98
CA ALA A 224 -12.14 -11.29 -24.32
C ALA A 224 -10.63 -11.56 -24.29
N PRO A 225 -10.12 -12.56 -25.03
CA PRO A 225 -8.70 -12.79 -25.21
C PRO A 225 -8.00 -11.61 -25.92
N MET A 226 -7.03 -11.00 -25.24
CA MET A 226 -6.33 -9.81 -25.73
C MET A 226 -5.66 -10.03 -27.08
N GLY A 227 -4.99 -11.16 -27.29
CA GLY A 227 -4.30 -11.46 -28.55
C GLY A 227 -5.21 -11.57 -29.77
N ALA A 228 -6.52 -11.76 -29.58
CA ALA A 228 -7.48 -11.90 -30.68
C ALA A 228 -8.43 -10.69 -30.81
N PHE A 229 -8.74 -10.00 -29.71
CA PHE A 229 -9.79 -8.97 -29.67
C PHE A 229 -9.29 -7.59 -29.25
N LYS A 230 -7.98 -7.32 -29.33
CA LYS A 230 -7.40 -6.04 -28.91
C LYS A 230 -8.05 -4.84 -29.62
N GLU A 231 -8.20 -4.92 -30.94
CA GLU A 231 -8.75 -3.83 -31.75
C GLU A 231 -10.24 -3.65 -31.49
N GLU A 232 -11.00 -4.73 -31.30
CA GLU A 232 -12.41 -4.70 -30.95
C GLU A 232 -12.64 -4.13 -29.55
N LEU A 233 -11.78 -4.44 -28.58
CA LEU A 233 -11.78 -3.84 -27.25
C LEU A 233 -11.49 -2.34 -27.33
N ALA A 234 -10.45 -1.94 -28.07
CA ALA A 234 -10.12 -0.53 -28.26
C ALA A 234 -11.28 0.24 -28.93
N ALA A 235 -11.85 -0.31 -29.99
CA ALA A 235 -13.02 0.26 -30.66
C ALA A 235 -14.24 0.33 -29.72
N ALA A 236 -14.45 -0.68 -28.87
CA ALA A 236 -15.53 -0.69 -27.89
C ALA A 236 -15.38 0.42 -26.84
N VAL A 237 -14.15 0.67 -26.36
CA VAL A 237 -13.86 1.77 -25.43
C VAL A 237 -14.26 3.12 -26.02
N GLU A 238 -14.00 3.35 -27.30
CA GLU A 238 -14.40 4.58 -28.00
C GLU A 238 -15.92 4.78 -28.10
N THR A 239 -16.72 3.71 -27.96
CA THR A 239 -18.19 3.81 -27.98
C THR A 239 -18.80 4.17 -26.62
N ILE A 240 -18.03 4.13 -25.54
CA ILE A 240 -18.50 4.49 -24.20
C ILE A 240 -18.92 5.95 -24.23
N THR A 241 -20.13 6.29 -23.80
CA THR A 241 -20.66 7.67 -23.79
C THR A 241 -21.38 7.95 -22.46
N PRO A 242 -21.55 9.22 -22.08
CA PRO A 242 -22.27 9.60 -20.88
C PRO A 242 -23.66 8.98 -20.83
N ALA A 243 -24.03 8.46 -19.66
CA ALA A 243 -25.32 7.84 -19.44
C ALA A 243 -26.45 8.88 -19.61
N LYS A 244 -27.38 8.59 -20.52
CA LYS A 244 -28.59 9.41 -20.69
C LYS A 244 -29.56 9.11 -19.55
N SER A 245 -29.76 10.08 -18.64
CA SER A 245 -30.76 9.96 -17.56
C SER A 245 -32.16 9.74 -18.14
N ARG A 246 -32.81 8.64 -17.75
CA ARG A 246 -34.22 8.36 -18.13
C ARG A 246 -35.24 9.20 -17.35
N PHE A 247 -34.81 9.95 -16.34
CA PHE A 247 -35.67 10.78 -15.49
C PHE A 247 -35.69 12.26 -15.89
N GLY A 248 -35.38 12.57 -17.15
CA GLY A 248 -35.64 13.89 -17.73
C GLY A 248 -37.08 14.00 -18.26
N SER A 249 -37.86 14.92 -17.69
CA SER A 249 -39.06 15.50 -18.31
C SER A 249 -40.26 14.56 -18.59
N ALA A 250 -40.87 13.98 -17.55
CA ALA A 250 -42.30 13.64 -17.59
C ALA A 250 -43.04 14.46 -16.52
N GLY A 251 -43.91 15.36 -16.97
CA GLY A 251 -44.44 16.49 -16.21
C GLY A 251 -45.14 16.14 -14.91
N PHE A 252 -44.72 16.79 -13.83
CA PHE A 252 -45.58 17.13 -12.71
C PHE A 252 -46.06 18.58 -12.90
N SER A 253 -47.14 18.76 -13.67
CA SER A 253 -47.88 20.01 -13.67
C SER A 253 -48.58 20.17 -12.32
N ARG A 254 -47.96 20.89 -11.39
CA ARG A 254 -48.66 21.45 -10.24
C ARG A 254 -49.23 22.80 -10.67
N LEU A 255 -50.52 22.83 -10.97
CA LEU A 255 -51.31 24.06 -11.13
C LEU A 255 -51.28 24.85 -9.81
N GLY A 256 -50.91 26.14 -9.86
CA GLY A 256 -51.30 27.12 -8.85
C GLY A 256 -50.24 28.10 -8.35
N VAL A 257 -50.10 29.23 -9.07
CA VAL A 257 -49.92 30.63 -8.59
C VAL A 257 -48.92 30.92 -7.45
N GLY A 258 -47.90 31.74 -7.75
CA GLY A 258 -47.21 32.57 -6.75
C GLY A 258 -45.78 32.93 -7.12
N ASP A 259 -45.57 34.21 -7.41
CA ASP A 259 -44.32 34.92 -7.72
C ASP A 259 -43.20 34.69 -6.68
N GLY A 260 -41.95 34.53 -7.15
CA GLY A 260 -40.76 34.33 -6.31
C GLY A 260 -39.61 33.68 -7.08
N THR A 261 -38.64 34.50 -7.48
CA THR A 261 -37.35 34.07 -8.04
C THR A 261 -36.59 33.17 -7.05
N ILE A 262 -36.45 31.90 -7.37
CA ILE A 262 -35.46 30.99 -6.78
C ILE A 262 -34.53 30.56 -7.91
N ASP A 263 -33.36 31.19 -7.96
CA ASP A 263 -32.21 30.72 -8.72
C ASP A 263 -31.39 29.86 -7.75
N GLY A 264 -31.42 28.54 -7.96
CA GLY A 264 -30.74 27.55 -7.13
C GLY A 264 -30.76 26.21 -7.86
N GLY A 265 -29.60 25.87 -8.45
CA GLY A 265 -29.44 24.80 -9.44
C GLY A 265 -29.44 23.41 -8.83
N ASP A 266 -30.60 22.75 -8.84
CA ASP A 266 -30.72 21.34 -8.48
C ASP A 266 -31.15 20.56 -9.74
N GLY A 267 -30.15 20.26 -10.59
CA GLY A 267 -30.32 19.31 -11.69
C GLY A 267 -30.52 17.89 -11.16
N PRO A 268 -31.11 16.97 -11.94
CA PRO A 268 -31.33 15.59 -11.47
C PRO A 268 -30.00 14.92 -11.12
N VAL A 269 -29.81 14.56 -9.84
CA VAL A 269 -28.62 13.83 -9.35
C VAL A 269 -28.45 12.54 -10.14
N SER A 270 -27.28 12.37 -10.77
CA SER A 270 -26.92 11.15 -11.48
C SER A 270 -26.87 9.96 -10.51
N ARG A 271 -27.55 8.87 -10.86
CA ARG A 271 -27.54 7.62 -10.07
C ARG A 271 -26.31 6.79 -10.40
N ARG A 272 -25.46 6.52 -9.41
CA ARG A 272 -24.17 5.83 -9.50
C ARG A 272 -24.20 4.53 -8.69
N ALA A 273 -24.49 3.42 -9.37
CA ALA A 273 -24.53 2.09 -8.75
C ALA A 273 -23.16 1.40 -8.68
N PHE A 274 -22.19 2.03 -8.02
CA PHE A 274 -20.85 1.46 -7.90
C PHE A 274 -20.85 0.16 -7.10
N GLY A 275 -21.45 0.14 -5.90
CA GLY A 275 -21.47 -1.05 -5.05
C GLY A 275 -22.18 -2.26 -5.69
N PRO A 276 -23.39 -2.14 -6.27
CA PRO A 276 -24.02 -3.25 -6.99
C PRO A 276 -23.19 -3.77 -8.17
N ALA A 277 -22.52 -2.87 -8.91
CA ALA A 277 -21.68 -3.26 -10.03
C ALA A 277 -20.39 -3.95 -9.57
N LEU A 278 -19.78 -3.45 -8.49
CA LEU A 278 -18.61 -4.04 -7.85
C LEU A 278 -18.94 -5.44 -7.31
N GLU A 279 -19.98 -5.57 -6.49
CA GLU A 279 -20.35 -6.85 -5.86
C GLU A 279 -20.65 -7.90 -6.91
N ALA A 280 -21.47 -7.56 -7.90
CA ALA A 280 -21.80 -8.49 -8.97
C ALA A 280 -20.57 -8.88 -9.81
N THR A 281 -19.60 -7.97 -9.99
CA THR A 281 -18.33 -8.28 -10.68
C THR A 281 -17.45 -9.19 -9.83
N LEU A 282 -17.33 -8.95 -8.52
CA LEU A 282 -16.54 -9.80 -7.61
C LEU A 282 -17.13 -11.20 -7.51
N ALA A 283 -18.45 -11.32 -7.35
CA ALA A 283 -19.19 -12.57 -7.39
C ALA A 283 -18.89 -13.37 -8.66
N TRP A 284 -18.94 -12.67 -9.80
CA TRP A 284 -18.68 -13.26 -11.11
C TRP A 284 -17.24 -13.77 -11.27
N LEU A 285 -16.27 -13.09 -10.65
CA LEU A 285 -14.86 -13.48 -10.61
C LEU A 285 -14.55 -14.55 -9.55
N GLY A 286 -15.56 -15.03 -8.81
CA GLY A 286 -15.44 -16.16 -7.88
C GLY A 286 -15.37 -15.78 -6.40
N ALA A 287 -15.71 -14.55 -6.01
CA ALA A 287 -15.67 -14.13 -4.60
C ALA A 287 -16.77 -14.74 -3.72
N ASP A 288 -17.95 -15.04 -4.26
CA ASP A 288 -19.08 -15.62 -3.50
C ASP A 288 -18.85 -17.06 -3.04
N ALA A 289 -18.04 -17.83 -3.77
CA ALA A 289 -17.73 -19.22 -3.44
C ALA A 289 -16.94 -19.36 -2.12
N VAL A 290 -16.46 -18.26 -1.55
CA VAL A 290 -15.64 -18.23 -0.33
C VAL A 290 -16.48 -18.28 0.96
N GLU A 291 -17.68 -17.69 1.00
CA GLU A 291 -18.51 -17.64 2.23
C GLU A 291 -18.94 -19.03 2.72
N THR A 292 -19.11 -19.98 1.79
CA THR A 292 -19.48 -21.37 2.12
C THR A 292 -18.34 -22.22 2.69
N ARG A 293 -17.11 -21.71 2.77
CA ARG A 293 -15.93 -22.45 3.27
C ARG A 293 -15.61 -22.25 4.76
N GLY A 294 -16.42 -21.48 5.49
CA GLY A 294 -16.25 -21.20 6.93
C GLY A 294 -16.47 -22.40 7.87
N GLU A 295 -16.97 -23.53 7.38
CA GLU A 295 -17.15 -24.75 8.19
C GLU A 295 -16.33 -25.90 7.59
N GLY A 296 -15.36 -26.39 8.38
CA GLY A 296 -14.15 -27.00 7.86
C GLY A 296 -14.32 -28.29 7.06
N ARG A 297 -13.38 -28.53 6.14
CA ARG A 297 -12.86 -29.85 5.79
C ARG A 297 -11.64 -29.73 4.88
N GLY A 298 -10.67 -30.62 5.13
CA GLY A 298 -9.42 -30.73 4.40
C GLY A 298 -9.59 -31.18 2.95
N ALA A 299 -8.50 -31.01 2.20
CA ALA A 299 -8.35 -31.37 0.80
C ALA A 299 -8.93 -32.76 0.47
N GLY A 300 -9.94 -32.76 -0.39
CA GLY A 300 -10.59 -33.95 -0.93
C GLY A 300 -11.54 -33.54 -2.05
N ASP A 301 -11.11 -33.82 -3.28
CA ASP A 301 -11.85 -33.79 -4.55
C ASP A 301 -13.31 -34.28 -4.44
N VAL A 302 -14.29 -33.56 -5.01
CA VAL A 302 -15.32 -34.03 -5.99
C VAL A 302 -16.09 -32.83 -6.61
N GLY A 303 -15.89 -32.61 -7.91
CA GLY A 303 -16.86 -32.30 -8.99
C GLY A 303 -18.04 -31.31 -8.84
N GLY A 304 -18.05 -30.27 -9.69
CA GLY A 304 -19.31 -29.66 -10.18
C GLY A 304 -19.28 -28.17 -10.56
N GLY A 305 -18.35 -27.41 -9.99
CA GLY A 305 -18.07 -26.01 -10.32
C GLY A 305 -16.65 -25.74 -9.90
N GLY A 306 -15.70 -25.85 -10.83
CA GLY A 306 -14.28 -25.72 -10.49
C GLY A 306 -13.99 -24.34 -9.90
N ASP A 307 -13.28 -24.30 -8.78
CA ASP A 307 -12.67 -23.10 -8.19
C ASP A 307 -12.01 -22.28 -9.31
N LEU A 308 -12.67 -21.23 -9.82
CA LEU A 308 -12.08 -20.32 -10.80
C LEU A 308 -10.93 -19.59 -10.08
N ARG A 309 -9.70 -20.03 -10.32
CA ARG A 309 -8.49 -19.40 -9.75
C ARG A 309 -7.57 -18.97 -10.87
N HIS A 310 -7.82 -17.76 -11.37
CA HIS A 310 -6.94 -17.11 -12.34
C HIS A 310 -5.52 -16.96 -11.77
N PRO A 311 -4.46 -17.00 -12.61
CA PRO A 311 -3.09 -16.70 -12.18
C PRO A 311 -2.96 -15.34 -11.48
N SER A 312 -3.72 -14.35 -11.96
CA SER A 312 -3.94 -13.05 -11.34
C SER A 312 -5.28 -12.48 -11.83
N CYS A 313 -5.95 -11.69 -10.99
CA CYS A 313 -7.21 -11.04 -11.32
C CYS A 313 -7.23 -9.61 -10.76
N ARG A 314 -7.57 -8.63 -11.61
CA ARG A 314 -7.58 -7.21 -11.24
C ARG A 314 -8.80 -6.47 -11.80
N VAL A 315 -9.43 -5.66 -10.96
CA VAL A 315 -10.53 -4.77 -11.32
C VAL A 315 -10.03 -3.33 -11.24
N LEU A 316 -10.11 -2.60 -12.35
CA LEU A 316 -9.75 -1.18 -12.47
C LEU A 316 -11.04 -0.35 -12.39
N SER A 317 -11.30 0.24 -11.23
CA SER A 317 -12.53 1.00 -10.97
C SER A 317 -12.32 2.49 -11.22
N PHE A 318 -12.99 3.05 -12.22
CA PHE A 318 -12.96 4.48 -12.55
C PHE A 318 -14.23 5.13 -12.00
N LEU A 319 -14.09 5.90 -10.93
CA LEU A 319 -15.20 6.49 -10.18
C LEU A 319 -15.18 8.01 -10.36
N ALA A 320 -16.28 8.59 -10.85
CA ALA A 320 -16.32 10.01 -11.17
C ALA A 320 -17.12 10.85 -10.16
N GLY A 321 -17.41 10.29 -8.98
CA GLY A 321 -18.16 10.94 -7.92
C GLY A 321 -18.78 9.94 -6.94
N LEU A 322 -19.51 10.46 -5.97
CA LEU A 322 -20.07 9.71 -4.85
C LEU A 322 -21.02 8.56 -5.28
N PRO A 323 -20.73 7.30 -4.91
CA PRO A 323 -21.66 6.18 -5.05
C PRO A 323 -22.98 6.46 -4.31
N ASN A 324 -24.14 6.40 -4.97
CA ASN A 324 -25.42 6.81 -4.37
C ASN A 324 -26.60 5.89 -4.71
N LEU A 325 -26.34 4.70 -5.25
CA LEU A 325 -27.38 3.73 -5.60
C LEU A 325 -26.99 2.31 -5.22
N GLY A 326 -27.83 1.68 -4.38
CA GLY A 326 -27.72 0.28 -3.99
C GLY A 326 -26.79 0.03 -2.81
N ASP A 327 -26.28 -1.20 -2.71
CA ASP A 327 -25.34 -1.56 -1.64
C ASP A 327 -24.12 -0.62 -1.68
N GLY A 328 -23.67 -0.18 -0.50
CA GLY A 328 -22.58 0.80 -0.40
C GLY A 328 -22.92 2.21 -0.91
N ALA A 329 -24.20 2.55 -1.12
CA ALA A 329 -24.63 3.92 -1.40
C ALA A 329 -24.30 4.85 -0.23
N LEU A 330 -23.87 6.06 -0.58
CA LEU A 330 -23.48 7.14 0.30
C LEU A 330 -24.36 8.37 -0.01
N ASP A 331 -24.30 9.36 0.88
CA ASP A 331 -24.87 10.69 0.68
C ASP A 331 -23.82 11.78 0.98
N ASP A 332 -24.15 13.02 0.63
CA ASP A 332 -23.30 14.19 0.84
C ASP A 332 -23.77 15.06 2.03
N GLU A 333 -24.66 14.56 2.90
CA GLU A 333 -25.28 15.35 3.97
C GLU A 333 -24.22 15.90 4.93
N ILE A 334 -23.38 15.02 5.44
CA ILE A 334 -22.29 15.38 6.35
C ILE A 334 -21.25 16.29 5.71
N TYR A 335 -21.00 16.15 4.40
CA TYR A 335 -20.12 17.05 3.68
C TYR A 335 -20.71 18.45 3.63
N ARG A 336 -22.00 18.59 3.32
CA ARG A 336 -22.69 19.88 3.33
C ARG A 336 -22.70 20.55 4.70
N GLU A 337 -22.80 19.76 5.77
CA GLU A 337 -22.72 20.26 7.15
C GLU A 337 -21.31 20.73 7.51
N CYS A 338 -20.27 19.97 7.14
CA CYS A 338 -18.89 20.23 7.54
C CYS A 338 -18.11 21.16 6.59
N ALA A 339 -18.60 21.40 5.36
CA ALA A 339 -17.83 22.07 4.31
C ALA A 339 -17.38 23.49 4.69
N ALA A 340 -18.23 24.26 5.36
CA ALA A 340 -17.88 25.61 5.83
C ALA A 340 -16.80 25.55 6.93
N ASP A 341 -16.91 24.57 7.82
CA ASP A 341 -16.04 24.41 8.98
C ASP A 341 -14.63 23.95 8.59
N LEU A 342 -14.48 23.21 7.48
CA LEU A 342 -13.17 22.83 6.91
C LEU A 342 -12.26 24.05 6.64
N ASP A 343 -12.85 25.20 6.34
CA ASP A 343 -12.15 26.46 6.07
C ASP A 343 -12.18 27.44 7.25
N SER A 344 -12.72 27.01 8.40
CA SER A 344 -12.76 27.81 9.63
C SER A 344 -11.37 28.30 10.03
N PRO A 345 -11.23 29.57 10.46
CA PRO A 345 -9.99 30.05 11.06
C PRO A 345 -9.71 29.38 12.41
N ASP A 346 -10.73 28.81 13.08
CA ASP A 346 -10.56 28.03 14.28
C ASP A 346 -10.05 26.62 13.92
N HIS A 347 -8.84 26.30 14.40
CA HIS A 347 -8.23 24.99 14.14
C HIS A 347 -9.01 23.84 14.77
N GLU A 348 -9.69 24.05 15.89
CA GLU A 348 -10.43 22.97 16.57
C GLU A 348 -11.71 22.62 15.80
N GLU A 349 -12.41 23.63 15.30
CA GLU A 349 -13.60 23.48 14.45
C GLU A 349 -13.23 22.80 13.13
N ALA A 350 -12.19 23.30 12.44
CA ALA A 350 -11.70 22.69 11.20
C ALA A 350 -11.20 21.24 11.40
N ALA A 351 -10.57 20.95 12.55
CA ALA A 351 -10.15 19.60 12.88
C ALA A 351 -11.34 18.67 13.10
N LYS A 352 -12.38 19.10 13.83
CA LYS A 352 -13.60 18.31 14.05
C LYS A 352 -14.32 18.00 12.74
N ALA A 353 -14.45 18.99 11.85
CA ALA A 353 -15.02 18.79 10.52
C ALA A 353 -14.20 17.79 9.69
N ALA A 354 -12.87 17.92 9.69
CA ALA A 354 -11.99 17.01 8.98
C ALA A 354 -12.00 15.59 9.56
N ASP A 355 -12.10 15.44 10.88
CA ASP A 355 -12.21 14.14 11.55
C ASP A 355 -13.56 13.48 11.25
N ALA A 356 -14.66 14.24 11.26
CA ALA A 356 -15.98 13.76 10.90
C ALA A 356 -16.00 13.19 9.47
N LEU A 357 -15.38 13.89 8.52
CA LEU A 357 -15.30 13.48 7.11
C LEU A 357 -14.25 12.40 6.83
N GLY A 358 -13.38 12.09 7.79
CA GLY A 358 -12.36 11.05 7.65
C GLY A 358 -12.81 9.65 8.05
N GLN A 359 -14.04 9.50 8.54
CA GLN A 359 -14.58 8.21 8.99
C GLN A 359 -15.39 7.51 7.89
N PRO A 360 -15.16 6.21 7.65
CA PRO A 360 -16.03 5.41 6.78
C PRO A 360 -17.48 5.45 7.25
N ARG A 361 -18.42 5.56 6.31
CA ARG A 361 -19.87 5.59 6.56
C ARG A 361 -20.53 4.24 6.53
N VAL A 362 -19.94 3.32 5.77
CA VAL A 362 -20.46 1.98 5.53
C VAL A 362 -19.32 0.97 5.55
N ASP A 363 -19.58 -0.21 6.12
CA ASP A 363 -18.61 -1.31 6.16
C ASP A 363 -18.53 -2.07 4.82
N PHE A 364 -19.51 -1.86 3.94
CA PHE A 364 -19.66 -2.57 2.66
C PHE A 364 -18.36 -2.66 1.84
N TYR A 365 -17.62 -1.55 1.71
CA TYR A 365 -16.40 -1.51 0.91
C TYR A 365 -15.24 -2.27 1.57
N ALA A 366 -15.16 -2.27 2.91
CA ALA A 366 -14.19 -3.07 3.64
C ALA A 366 -14.49 -4.58 3.45
N ASP A 367 -15.77 -4.96 3.58
CA ASP A 367 -16.22 -6.34 3.40
C ASP A 367 -16.01 -6.83 1.96
N ALA A 368 -16.35 -6.01 0.97
CA ALA A 368 -16.09 -6.30 -0.44
C ALA A 368 -14.59 -6.47 -0.72
N GLY A 369 -13.74 -5.64 -0.11
CA GLY A 369 -12.29 -5.77 -0.20
C GLY A 369 -11.77 -7.06 0.44
N ALA A 370 -12.32 -7.48 1.58
CA ALA A 370 -11.98 -8.75 2.22
C ALA A 370 -12.40 -9.97 1.37
N ARG A 371 -13.62 -9.96 0.80
CA ARG A 371 -14.06 -10.99 -0.16
C ARG A 371 -13.16 -11.05 -1.38
N ALA A 372 -12.82 -9.90 -1.96
CA ALA A 372 -11.91 -9.80 -3.11
C ALA A 372 -10.52 -10.39 -2.78
N ALA A 373 -9.96 -10.07 -1.61
CA ALA A 373 -8.68 -10.61 -1.16
C ALA A 373 -8.67 -12.15 -1.07
N LEU A 374 -9.73 -12.74 -0.51
CA LEU A 374 -9.88 -14.20 -0.41
C LEU A 374 -9.98 -14.87 -1.79
N ALA A 375 -10.58 -14.16 -2.76
CA ALA A 375 -10.70 -14.59 -4.15
C ALA A 375 -9.47 -14.30 -5.02
N ALA A 376 -8.38 -13.73 -4.45
CA ALA A 376 -7.22 -13.27 -5.20
C ALA A 376 -7.52 -12.18 -6.25
N VAL A 377 -8.56 -11.37 -6.00
CA VAL A 377 -8.96 -10.24 -6.84
C VAL A 377 -8.45 -8.95 -6.22
N VAL A 378 -7.66 -8.20 -6.99
CA VAL A 378 -7.17 -6.87 -6.61
C VAL A 378 -8.11 -5.81 -7.16
N VAL A 379 -8.56 -4.87 -6.33
CA VAL A 379 -9.44 -3.77 -6.78
C VAL A 379 -8.71 -2.44 -6.67
N ASP A 380 -8.36 -1.86 -7.80
CA ASP A 380 -7.79 -0.52 -7.90
C ASP A 380 -8.93 0.50 -8.07
N VAL A 381 -8.81 1.67 -7.44
CA VAL A 381 -9.78 2.76 -7.52
C VAL A 381 -9.09 4.03 -8.01
N PHE A 382 -9.59 4.55 -9.13
CA PHE A 382 -9.22 5.84 -9.71
C PHE A 382 -10.40 6.79 -9.53
N SER A 383 -10.32 7.64 -8.52
CA SER A 383 -11.30 8.68 -8.25
C SER A 383 -10.98 9.93 -9.07
N LEU A 384 -11.95 10.35 -9.87
CA LEU A 384 -11.88 11.48 -10.78
C LEU A 384 -12.82 12.53 -10.22
N GLY A 385 -12.31 13.70 -9.83
CA GLY A 385 -13.09 14.80 -9.21
C GLY A 385 -14.10 15.48 -10.15
N GLY A 386 -14.58 14.76 -11.17
CA GLY A 386 -15.39 15.24 -12.29
C GLY A 386 -16.83 15.55 -11.90
N GLY A 387 -17.01 16.68 -11.20
CA GLY A 387 -18.30 17.31 -10.99
C GLY A 387 -18.15 18.77 -10.55
N ASP A 388 -19.03 19.66 -11.02
CA ASP A 388 -19.11 21.03 -10.51
C ASP A 388 -19.72 21.01 -9.09
N GLY A 389 -19.07 21.68 -8.13
CA GLY A 389 -19.57 21.87 -6.76
C GLY A 389 -19.45 20.65 -5.86
N ALA A 390 -20.48 20.38 -5.03
CA ALA A 390 -20.54 19.24 -4.11
C ALA A 390 -20.40 17.86 -4.81
N ALA A 391 -20.56 17.81 -6.13
CA ALA A 391 -20.36 16.63 -6.96
C ALA A 391 -18.88 16.20 -7.12
N ALA A 392 -17.92 17.01 -6.69
CA ALA A 392 -16.50 16.65 -6.66
C ALA A 392 -16.13 15.75 -5.46
N PHE A 393 -16.97 15.71 -4.42
CA PHE A 393 -16.77 14.86 -3.26
C PHE A 393 -17.19 13.43 -3.58
N THR A 394 -16.32 12.46 -3.30
CA THR A 394 -16.52 11.02 -3.56
C THR A 394 -16.66 10.20 -2.29
N ASP A 395 -16.34 10.78 -1.13
CA ASP A 395 -16.23 10.10 0.16
C ASP A 395 -15.24 8.90 0.09
N LEU A 396 -14.00 9.21 -0.27
CA LEU A 396 -12.94 8.21 -0.31
C LEU A 396 -12.64 7.60 1.05
N ALA A 397 -13.02 8.23 2.17
CA ALA A 397 -12.89 7.63 3.49
C ALA A 397 -13.70 6.31 3.57
N SER A 398 -14.89 6.27 2.97
CA SER A 398 -15.71 5.06 2.87
C SER A 398 -15.20 4.05 1.84
N VAL A 399 -14.61 4.50 0.73
CA VAL A 399 -14.17 3.62 -0.37
C VAL A 399 -12.75 3.08 -0.17
N ALA A 400 -11.85 3.82 0.47
CA ALA A 400 -10.44 3.45 0.66
C ALA A 400 -10.24 2.03 1.26
N PRO A 401 -11.04 1.59 2.25
CA PRO A 401 -10.93 0.23 2.80
C PRO A 401 -11.02 -0.88 1.74
N LEU A 402 -11.74 -0.68 0.62
CA LEU A 402 -11.78 -1.63 -0.49
C LEU A 402 -10.39 -1.89 -1.07
N THR A 403 -9.63 -0.82 -1.30
CA THR A 403 -8.28 -0.91 -1.86
C THR A 403 -7.28 -1.41 -0.83
N GLU A 404 -7.43 -1.01 0.44
CA GLU A 404 -6.56 -1.45 1.54
C GLU A 404 -6.69 -2.95 1.77
N GLN A 405 -7.92 -3.47 1.81
CA GLN A 405 -8.19 -4.89 2.03
C GLN A 405 -7.88 -5.75 0.81
N SER A 406 -8.20 -5.30 -0.41
CA SER A 406 -7.91 -6.06 -1.64
C SER A 406 -6.46 -5.95 -2.15
N GLY A 407 -5.62 -5.12 -1.51
CA GLY A 407 -4.24 -4.86 -1.94
C GLY A 407 -4.12 -3.98 -3.20
N GLY A 408 -5.20 -3.30 -3.56
CA GLY A 408 -5.26 -2.36 -4.68
C GLY A 408 -4.50 -1.05 -4.44
N ALA A 409 -4.61 -0.15 -5.40
CA ALA A 409 -4.12 1.21 -5.33
C ALA A 409 -5.29 2.20 -5.36
N LEU A 410 -5.17 3.27 -4.56
CA LEU A 410 -6.11 4.38 -4.52
C LEU A 410 -5.47 5.61 -5.16
N TYR A 411 -6.02 6.07 -6.27
CA TYR A 411 -5.64 7.30 -6.95
C TYR A 411 -6.79 8.30 -6.87
N HIS A 412 -6.45 9.58 -6.69
CA HIS A 412 -7.41 10.68 -6.70
C HIS A 412 -6.85 11.79 -7.58
N TYR A 413 -7.68 12.30 -8.49
CA TYR A 413 -7.33 13.35 -9.44
C TYR A 413 -8.30 14.53 -9.26
N ASP A 414 -7.92 15.47 -8.41
CA ASP A 414 -8.75 16.61 -7.97
C ASP A 414 -8.85 17.76 -9.00
N THR A 415 -7.98 17.74 -10.01
CA THR A 415 -7.90 18.71 -11.12
C THR A 415 -8.84 18.35 -12.29
N VAL A 416 -9.26 17.09 -12.39
CA VAL A 416 -10.19 16.62 -13.42
C VAL A 416 -11.56 17.24 -13.17
N GLY A 417 -12.06 18.04 -14.13
CA GLY A 417 -13.31 18.81 -14.00
C GLY A 417 -13.13 20.30 -13.67
N LYS A 418 -11.91 20.76 -13.33
CA LYS A 418 -11.59 22.19 -13.12
C LYS A 418 -10.83 22.83 -14.30
N GLY A 419 -11.06 22.32 -15.52
CA GLY A 419 -10.32 22.70 -16.73
C GLY A 419 -8.92 22.07 -16.86
N GLY A 420 -8.59 21.09 -16.00
CA GLY A 420 -7.29 20.39 -15.98
C GLY A 420 -7.34 18.93 -16.40
N ALA A 421 -8.41 18.46 -17.06
CA ALA A 421 -8.51 17.05 -17.44
C ALA A 421 -7.43 16.61 -18.44
N SER A 422 -6.94 17.52 -19.30
CA SER A 422 -5.84 17.26 -20.23
C SER A 422 -4.50 16.96 -19.56
N ASP A 423 -4.31 17.46 -18.33
CA ASP A 423 -3.03 17.42 -17.62
C ASP A 423 -2.95 16.26 -16.62
N ALA A 424 -4.09 15.57 -16.37
CA ALA A 424 -4.15 14.46 -15.44
C ALA A 424 -3.32 13.26 -15.95
N PRO A 425 -2.37 12.73 -15.16
CA PRO A 425 -1.49 11.65 -15.60
C PRO A 425 -2.15 10.26 -15.59
N LEU A 426 -3.49 10.18 -15.52
CA LEU A 426 -4.24 8.93 -15.34
C LEU A 426 -3.84 7.82 -16.32
N PRO A 427 -3.76 8.02 -17.65
CA PRO A 427 -3.37 6.95 -18.56
C PRO A 427 -1.95 6.43 -18.31
N ARG A 428 -1.03 7.35 -17.98
CA ARG A 428 0.36 7.02 -17.64
C ARG A 428 0.43 6.21 -16.34
N ASP A 429 -0.35 6.60 -15.34
CA ASP A 429 -0.35 5.93 -14.04
C ASP A 429 -0.96 4.53 -14.15
N VAL A 430 -2.06 4.36 -14.90
CA VAL A 430 -2.64 3.04 -15.21
C VAL A 430 -1.64 2.15 -15.95
N PHE A 431 -0.97 2.68 -16.97
CA PHE A 431 0.05 1.93 -17.72
C PHE A 431 1.19 1.46 -16.80
N ARG A 432 1.72 2.37 -15.96
CA ARG A 432 2.79 2.07 -15.00
C ARG A 432 2.35 1.05 -13.94
N LEU A 433 1.12 1.17 -13.43
CA LEU A 433 0.57 0.26 -12.44
C LEU A 433 0.53 -1.19 -12.98
N LEU A 434 0.10 -1.36 -14.23
CA LEU A 434 -0.04 -2.67 -14.87
C LEU A 434 1.28 -3.24 -15.39
N ARG A 435 2.23 -2.37 -15.80
CA ARG A 435 3.58 -2.78 -16.23
C ARG A 435 4.56 -2.98 -15.07
N ALA A 436 4.19 -2.68 -13.83
CA ALA A 436 5.07 -2.83 -12.69
C ALA A 436 5.59 -4.27 -12.60
N GLU A 437 6.87 -4.46 -12.94
CA GLU A 437 7.50 -5.77 -13.24
C GLU A 437 7.59 -6.73 -12.04
N SER A 438 7.23 -6.29 -10.84
CA SER A 438 7.36 -7.09 -9.62
C SER A 438 6.27 -6.72 -8.62
N GLN A 439 5.30 -7.61 -8.46
CA GLN A 439 4.36 -7.57 -7.34
C GLN A 439 4.35 -8.94 -6.65
N ALA A 440 4.46 -8.89 -5.32
CA ALA A 440 4.26 -10.03 -4.45
C ALA A 440 2.79 -10.12 -4.08
N HIS A 441 2.20 -11.31 -4.16
CA HIS A 441 0.79 -11.58 -3.87
C HIS A 441 0.63 -12.60 -2.74
N HIS A 442 -0.51 -12.57 -2.06
CA HIS A 442 -0.86 -13.49 -0.97
C HIS A 442 0.22 -13.55 0.12
N CYS A 443 0.75 -12.40 0.49
CA CYS A 443 1.93 -12.35 1.31
C CYS A 443 1.59 -12.56 2.79
N THR A 444 2.52 -13.17 3.50
CA THR A 444 2.48 -13.20 4.97
C THR A 444 3.81 -12.66 5.50
N LEU A 445 3.72 -11.85 6.54
CA LEU A 445 4.84 -11.18 7.16
C LEU A 445 4.88 -11.55 8.64
N ARG A 446 6.04 -12.00 9.12
CA ARG A 446 6.26 -12.24 10.55
C ARG A 446 7.59 -11.65 11.00
N LEU A 447 7.52 -10.76 11.98
CA LEU A 447 8.68 -10.15 12.63
C LEU A 447 8.90 -10.80 13.99
N ARG A 448 10.10 -11.33 14.23
CA ARG A 448 10.53 -11.89 15.50
C ARG A 448 11.64 -11.02 16.10
N THR A 449 11.71 -10.98 17.41
CA THR A 449 12.72 -10.22 18.17
C THR A 449 13.50 -11.15 19.10
N SER A 450 14.67 -10.71 19.55
CA SER A 450 15.38 -11.40 20.64
C SER A 450 14.68 -11.17 21.98
N ALA A 451 14.99 -12.02 22.96
CA ALA A 451 14.17 -12.23 24.16
C ALA A 451 13.79 -10.96 24.94
N GLU A 452 14.65 -9.94 24.97
CA GLU A 452 14.51 -8.76 25.84
C GLU A 452 13.59 -7.65 25.33
N PHE A 453 13.07 -7.77 24.10
CA PHE A 453 12.11 -6.80 23.54
C PHE A 453 11.07 -7.48 22.66
N GLU A 454 9.99 -6.77 22.37
CA GLU A 454 8.87 -7.26 21.57
C GLU A 454 8.26 -6.18 20.69
N VAL A 455 7.52 -6.64 19.68
CA VAL A 455 6.64 -5.82 18.85
C VAL A 455 5.39 -5.47 19.65
N VAL A 456 5.09 -4.18 19.79
CA VAL A 456 3.88 -3.69 20.48
C VAL A 456 2.83 -3.24 19.48
N ALA A 457 3.25 -2.68 18.36
CA ALA A 457 2.35 -2.22 17.31
C ALA A 457 2.98 -2.43 15.93
N ALA A 458 2.13 -2.65 14.94
CA ALA A 458 2.48 -2.71 13.53
C ALA A 458 1.67 -1.66 12.76
N TYR A 459 2.29 -1.05 11.76
CA TYR A 459 1.70 -0.01 10.95
C TYR A 459 1.98 -0.25 9.46
N GLY A 460 1.04 0.16 8.63
CA GLY A 460 1.03 -0.07 7.18
C GLY A 460 -0.20 -0.89 6.76
N ALA A 461 -0.34 -1.15 5.47
CA ALA A 461 -1.45 -1.93 4.91
C ALA A 461 -1.26 -3.44 5.15
N ALA A 462 -1.33 -3.85 6.42
CA ALA A 462 -1.18 -5.24 6.86
C ALA A 462 -2.25 -5.58 7.89
N VAL A 463 -2.89 -6.75 7.72
CA VAL A 463 -3.95 -7.23 8.61
C VAL A 463 -3.36 -8.27 9.55
N PRO A 464 -3.51 -8.15 10.88
CA PRO A 464 -3.04 -9.19 11.81
C PRO A 464 -3.78 -10.51 11.60
N ASP A 465 -3.10 -11.63 11.78
CA ASP A 465 -3.71 -12.96 11.75
C ASP A 465 -4.44 -13.25 13.07
N ASP A 466 -5.67 -13.76 13.00
CA ASP A 466 -6.52 -14.05 14.16
C ASP A 466 -6.03 -15.24 15.01
N VAL A 467 -5.26 -16.15 14.41
CA VAL A 467 -4.86 -17.42 15.02
C VAL A 467 -3.41 -17.38 15.51
N TYR A 468 -2.52 -16.71 14.76
CA TYR A 468 -1.09 -16.71 14.97
C TYR A 468 -0.56 -15.32 15.36
N PRO A 469 -0.31 -15.06 16.65
CA PRO A 469 0.22 -13.78 17.11
C PRO A 469 1.53 -13.38 16.41
N GLY A 470 1.56 -12.12 15.95
CA GLY A 470 2.70 -11.52 15.25
C GLY A 470 2.87 -11.97 13.79
N LEU A 471 1.90 -12.71 13.23
CA LEU A 471 1.76 -12.93 11.80
C LEU A 471 0.81 -11.88 11.22
N TYR A 472 1.15 -11.35 10.05
CA TYR A 472 0.35 -10.36 9.33
C TYR A 472 0.12 -10.81 7.89
N HIS A 473 -1.09 -10.62 7.39
CA HIS A 473 -1.47 -10.83 6.00
C HIS A 473 -1.30 -9.53 5.22
N VAL A 474 -0.64 -9.65 4.06
CA VAL A 474 -0.42 -8.53 3.13
C VAL A 474 -0.82 -9.04 1.75
N VAL A 475 -1.99 -8.59 1.27
CA VAL A 475 -2.58 -9.12 0.03
C VAL A 475 -1.67 -8.88 -1.16
N ARG A 476 -1.06 -7.67 -1.23
CA ARG A 476 -0.09 -7.30 -2.25
C ARG A 476 1.03 -6.46 -1.65
N CYS A 477 2.26 -6.72 -2.09
CA CYS A 477 3.44 -5.94 -1.74
C CYS A 477 4.24 -5.61 -3.01
N GLY A 478 4.44 -4.32 -3.27
CA GLY A 478 5.37 -3.81 -4.27
C GLY A 478 6.77 -3.56 -3.68
N PRO A 479 7.77 -3.26 -4.53
CA PRO A 479 9.14 -3.05 -4.07
C PRO A 479 9.30 -1.81 -3.18
N GLY A 480 8.48 -0.79 -3.37
CA GLY A 480 8.44 0.43 -2.57
C GLY A 480 7.58 0.34 -1.31
N ASP A 481 6.84 -0.75 -1.10
CA ASP A 481 5.94 -0.89 0.05
C ASP A 481 6.72 -1.13 1.33
N CYS A 482 6.36 -0.39 2.38
CA CYS A 482 7.02 -0.41 3.68
C CYS A 482 6.00 -0.56 4.82
N PHE A 483 6.45 -1.22 5.88
CA PHE A 483 5.72 -1.44 7.13
C PHE A 483 6.58 -0.98 8.29
N ALA A 484 5.97 -0.44 9.35
CA ALA A 484 6.69 0.00 10.54
C ALA A 484 6.23 -0.77 11.77
N PHE A 485 7.17 -1.10 12.67
CA PHE A 485 6.86 -1.80 13.92
C PHE A 485 7.48 -1.06 15.10
N ASP A 486 6.67 -0.82 16.13
CA ASP A 486 7.10 -0.20 17.39
C ASP A 486 7.53 -1.28 18.38
N PHE A 487 8.63 -1.04 19.08
CA PHE A 487 9.21 -1.97 20.03
C PHE A 487 9.14 -1.47 21.46
N ARG A 488 9.11 -2.43 22.39
CA ARG A 488 9.23 -2.20 23.83
C ARG A 488 10.13 -3.24 24.47
N HIS A 489 10.92 -2.82 25.47
CA HIS A 489 11.63 -3.74 26.35
C HIS A 489 10.67 -4.54 27.21
N LYS A 490 10.81 -5.86 27.24
CA LYS A 490 9.96 -6.75 28.05
C LYS A 490 10.21 -6.60 29.55
N SER A 491 11.44 -6.25 29.92
CA SER A 491 11.88 -6.11 31.30
C SER A 491 12.57 -4.76 31.53
N ALA A 492 12.59 -4.31 32.79
CA ALA A 492 13.33 -3.13 33.19
C ALA A 492 14.87 -3.33 33.11
N ALA A 493 15.34 -4.58 33.12
CA ALA A 493 16.75 -4.92 32.94
C ALA A 493 17.20 -4.72 31.49
N GLY A 494 16.30 -4.94 30.53
CA GLY A 494 16.58 -4.87 29.10
C GLY A 494 17.72 -5.81 28.70
N PHE A 495 18.65 -5.34 27.86
CA PHE A 495 19.72 -6.16 27.28
C PHE A 495 20.88 -6.49 28.25
N GLY A 496 20.86 -5.93 29.46
CA GLY A 496 21.92 -6.09 30.47
C GLY A 496 23.28 -5.51 30.07
N ARG A 497 24.22 -5.45 31.02
CA ARG A 497 25.53 -4.78 30.85
C ARG A 497 26.59 -5.57 30.06
N ARG A 498 26.24 -6.69 29.42
CA ARG A 498 27.24 -7.58 28.78
C ARG A 498 26.87 -8.10 27.38
N GLY A 499 25.68 -7.80 26.86
CA GLY A 499 25.33 -8.17 25.49
C GLY A 499 25.13 -9.67 25.24
N ASP A 500 24.84 -10.44 26.29
CA ASP A 500 24.60 -11.89 26.20
C ASP A 500 23.36 -12.21 25.33
N CYS A 501 22.42 -11.27 25.21
CA CYS A 501 21.32 -11.29 24.26
C CYS A 501 21.35 -10.03 23.39
N PRO A 502 22.11 -10.03 22.27
CA PRO A 502 22.19 -8.86 21.42
C PRO A 502 20.82 -8.55 20.79
N PRO A 503 20.43 -7.26 20.69
CA PRO A 503 19.16 -6.84 20.09
C PRO A 503 19.07 -7.32 18.64
N THR A 504 18.27 -8.35 18.39
CA THR A 504 18.18 -9.00 17.08
C THR A 504 16.73 -9.05 16.63
N ALA A 505 16.47 -8.66 15.39
CA ALA A 505 15.16 -8.79 14.76
C ALA A 505 15.29 -9.67 13.51
N GLN A 506 14.34 -10.58 13.31
CA GLN A 506 14.28 -11.46 12.15
C GLN A 506 12.90 -11.36 11.49
N LEU A 507 12.91 -10.90 10.25
CA LEU A 507 11.78 -10.94 9.34
C LEU A 507 11.74 -12.28 8.62
N ALA A 508 10.54 -12.86 8.54
CA ALA A 508 10.19 -13.86 7.54
C ALA A 508 9.01 -13.32 6.71
N PHE A 509 9.23 -13.11 5.43
CA PHE A 509 8.24 -12.63 4.48
C PHE A 509 8.02 -13.68 3.41
N GLU A 510 6.84 -14.26 3.37
CA GLU A 510 6.47 -15.26 2.38
C GLU A 510 5.50 -14.67 1.38
N TYR A 511 5.70 -14.93 0.09
CA TYR A 511 4.92 -14.32 -0.97
C TYR A 511 4.84 -15.22 -2.20
N THR A 512 3.83 -14.98 -3.03
CA THR A 512 3.70 -15.59 -4.35
C THR A 512 4.08 -14.57 -5.41
N ALA A 513 4.99 -14.94 -6.31
CA ALA A 513 5.30 -14.17 -7.51
C ALA A 513 4.87 -14.96 -8.75
N LEU A 514 4.41 -14.24 -9.77
CA LEU A 514 4.09 -14.79 -11.07
C LEU A 514 5.11 -14.26 -12.08
N LEU A 515 5.91 -15.15 -12.65
CA LEU A 515 6.97 -14.79 -13.59
C LEU A 515 6.64 -15.31 -14.99
N PRO A 516 6.73 -14.49 -16.04
CA PRO A 516 6.55 -14.98 -17.40
C PRO A 516 7.66 -15.96 -17.76
N LEU A 517 7.30 -17.05 -18.44
CA LEU A 517 8.24 -18.01 -19.03
C LEU A 517 8.19 -17.92 -20.56
N PRO A 518 9.24 -18.41 -21.26
CA PRO A 518 9.14 -18.64 -22.70
C PRO A 518 7.91 -19.50 -23.02
N PRO A 519 7.19 -19.19 -24.13
CA PRO A 519 6.02 -19.95 -24.56
C PRO A 519 6.31 -21.45 -24.67
N ASP A 520 5.26 -22.25 -24.58
CA ASP A 520 5.35 -23.69 -24.77
C ASP A 520 5.97 -24.00 -26.15
N PRO A 521 7.04 -24.79 -26.23
CA PRO A 521 7.73 -25.02 -27.50
C PRO A 521 6.85 -25.74 -28.53
N ALA A 522 5.85 -26.53 -28.09
CA ALA A 522 4.98 -27.29 -28.99
C ALA A 522 3.71 -26.53 -29.37
N THR A 523 3.07 -25.87 -28.41
CA THR A 523 1.76 -25.21 -28.63
C THR A 523 1.87 -23.70 -28.83
N GLN A 524 3.04 -23.10 -28.55
CA GLN A 524 3.26 -21.65 -28.48
C GLN A 524 2.37 -20.94 -27.45
N ALA A 525 1.71 -21.70 -26.56
CA ALA A 525 0.89 -21.13 -25.50
C ALA A 525 1.76 -20.43 -24.46
N ALA A 526 1.27 -19.30 -23.93
CA ALA A 526 1.96 -18.60 -22.87
C ALA A 526 2.05 -19.43 -21.59
N ARG A 527 3.15 -19.23 -20.88
CA ARG A 527 3.50 -19.96 -19.66
C ARG A 527 3.93 -18.98 -18.59
N TYR A 528 3.52 -19.27 -17.36
CA TYR A 528 3.91 -18.52 -16.19
C TYR A 528 4.46 -19.47 -15.12
N LEU A 529 5.52 -19.06 -14.44
CA LEU A 529 6.02 -19.71 -13.26
C LEU A 529 5.39 -19.04 -12.04
N ARG A 530 4.47 -19.75 -11.38
CA ARG A 530 3.95 -19.37 -10.07
C ARG A 530 4.92 -19.90 -9.01
N GLN A 531 5.60 -19.00 -8.33
CA GLN A 531 6.58 -19.34 -7.31
C GLN A 531 6.16 -18.77 -5.96
N ARG A 532 6.02 -19.66 -4.98
CA ARG A 532 5.94 -19.31 -3.57
C ARG A 532 7.36 -19.20 -3.03
N ARG A 533 7.76 -18.01 -2.60
CA ARG A 533 9.09 -17.73 -2.06
C ARG A 533 8.96 -17.28 -0.63
N ARG A 534 10.02 -17.51 0.14
CA ARG A 534 10.18 -16.94 1.47
C ARG A 534 11.50 -16.19 1.55
N ARG A 535 11.41 -14.94 1.93
CA ARG A 535 12.54 -14.08 2.25
C ARG A 535 12.75 -14.06 3.75
N VAL A 536 14.00 -14.23 4.17
CA VAL A 536 14.38 -14.13 5.57
C VAL A 536 15.44 -13.06 5.68
N CYS A 537 15.23 -12.10 6.59
CA CYS A 537 16.19 -11.04 6.89
C CYS A 537 16.42 -10.98 8.39
N THR A 538 17.66 -11.08 8.82
CA THR A 538 18.07 -10.95 10.22
C THR A 538 18.99 -9.75 10.39
N ALA A 539 18.60 -8.83 11.25
CA ALA A 539 19.39 -7.66 11.61
C ALA A 539 19.68 -7.66 13.11
N GLN A 540 20.91 -7.32 13.48
CA GLN A 540 21.35 -7.20 14.87
C GLN A 540 21.91 -5.81 15.12
N ALA A 541 21.38 -5.12 16.13
CA ALA A 541 21.91 -3.85 16.61
C ALA A 541 22.86 -4.05 17.79
N ARG A 542 23.61 -3.00 18.11
CA ARG A 542 24.43 -2.94 19.33
C ARG A 542 23.64 -2.31 20.47
N VAL A 543 24.04 -2.58 21.70
CA VAL A 543 23.49 -1.90 22.88
C VAL A 543 24.22 -0.57 23.11
N ALA A 544 23.47 0.50 23.35
CA ALA A 544 24.00 1.82 23.66
C ALA A 544 24.42 1.92 25.14
N SER A 545 25.60 2.49 25.42
CA SER A 545 26.07 2.68 26.81
C SER A 545 25.51 3.94 27.46
N SER A 546 25.06 4.90 26.65
CA SER A 546 24.45 6.15 27.09
C SER A 546 23.38 6.63 26.10
N PRO A 547 22.46 7.53 26.48
CA PRO A 547 21.53 8.15 25.54
C PRO A 547 22.23 8.86 24.36
N LYS A 548 23.42 9.43 24.58
CA LYS A 548 24.22 10.08 23.53
C LYS A 548 24.58 9.11 22.40
N ASP A 549 24.93 7.87 22.75
CA ASP A 549 25.27 6.83 21.77
C ASP A 549 24.09 6.52 20.86
N VAL A 550 22.86 6.61 21.39
CA VAL A 550 21.64 6.42 20.60
C VAL A 550 21.51 7.57 19.60
N PHE A 551 21.59 8.83 20.05
CA PHE A 551 21.42 10.02 19.20
C PHE A 551 22.33 10.02 17.98
N VAL A 552 23.61 9.71 18.15
CA VAL A 552 24.60 9.76 17.06
C VAL A 552 24.49 8.57 16.08
N THR A 553 23.68 7.56 16.39
CA THR A 553 23.49 6.37 15.56
C THR A 553 22.07 6.17 15.03
N VAL A 554 21.21 7.19 15.20
CA VAL A 554 19.85 7.24 14.68
C VAL A 554 19.82 7.15 13.16
N ASP A 555 18.88 6.37 12.63
CA ASP A 555 18.41 6.49 11.26
C ASP A 555 17.20 7.43 11.24
N ALA A 556 17.45 8.67 10.81
CA ALA A 556 16.47 9.74 10.95
C ALA A 556 15.27 9.58 10.02
N GLU A 557 15.43 8.99 8.83
CA GLU A 557 14.31 8.69 7.94
C GLU A 557 13.44 7.60 8.55
N CYS A 558 14.05 6.55 9.12
CA CYS A 558 13.31 5.49 9.80
C CYS A 558 12.54 6.01 11.02
N VAL A 559 13.13 6.93 11.80
CA VAL A 559 12.44 7.60 12.92
C VAL A 559 11.25 8.42 12.42
N VAL A 560 11.43 9.22 11.37
CA VAL A 560 10.35 10.03 10.79
C VAL A 560 9.24 9.15 10.24
N SER A 561 9.58 8.05 9.56
CA SER A 561 8.59 7.11 9.04
C SER A 561 7.78 6.46 10.16
N LEU A 562 8.43 5.88 11.18
CA LEU A 562 7.73 5.28 12.32
C LEU A 562 6.88 6.32 13.06
N LEU A 563 7.40 7.53 13.27
CA LEU A 563 6.65 8.63 13.90
C LEU A 563 5.42 9.01 13.07
N ALA A 564 5.56 9.18 11.76
CA ALA A 564 4.44 9.50 10.87
C ALA A 564 3.35 8.42 10.98
N HIS A 565 3.71 7.14 10.91
CA HIS A 565 2.74 6.05 11.09
C HIS A 565 2.01 6.11 12.44
N LYS A 566 2.73 6.32 13.54
CA LYS A 566 2.13 6.45 14.89
C LYS A 566 1.16 7.61 14.98
N ILE A 567 1.55 8.76 14.43
CA ILE A 567 0.74 9.99 14.47
C ILE A 567 -0.49 9.87 13.56
N LEU A 568 -0.36 9.26 12.38
CA LEU A 568 -1.51 9.02 11.49
C LEU A 568 -2.49 8.02 12.09
N ALA A 569 -2.01 6.93 12.69
CA ALA A 569 -2.87 5.99 13.43
C ALA A 569 -3.59 6.70 14.59
N THR A 570 -2.89 7.58 15.31
CA THR A 570 -3.52 8.36 16.38
C THR A 570 -4.54 9.37 15.85
N ALA A 571 -4.30 9.95 14.67
CA ALA A 571 -5.25 10.87 14.04
C ALA A 571 -6.56 10.17 13.66
N GLU A 572 -6.51 8.90 13.30
CA GLU A 572 -7.70 8.10 13.01
C GLU A 572 -8.43 7.64 14.27
N GLU A 573 -7.69 7.28 15.32
CA GLU A 573 -8.29 6.79 16.58
C GLU A 573 -8.83 7.94 17.46
N LYS A 574 -8.09 9.05 17.56
CA LYS A 574 -8.33 10.13 18.54
C LYS A 574 -8.57 11.50 17.91
N GLY A 575 -8.46 11.62 16.60
CA GLY A 575 -8.66 12.87 15.86
C GLY A 575 -7.39 13.68 15.63
N LEU A 576 -7.49 14.63 14.70
CA LEU A 576 -6.38 15.45 14.21
C LEU A 576 -5.76 16.34 15.29
N SER A 577 -6.56 16.92 16.17
CA SER A 577 -6.08 17.83 17.22
C SER A 577 -5.12 17.12 18.18
N GLU A 578 -5.50 15.93 18.64
CA GLU A 578 -4.68 15.11 19.56
C GLU A 578 -3.40 14.65 18.86
N ALA A 579 -3.49 14.16 17.63
CA ALA A 579 -2.33 13.72 16.86
C ALA A 579 -1.29 14.84 16.67
N ARG A 580 -1.75 16.06 16.39
CA ARG A 580 -0.88 17.25 16.22
C ARG A 580 -0.23 17.67 17.54
N LEU A 581 -0.98 17.61 18.63
CA LEU A 581 -0.48 17.92 19.97
C LEU A 581 0.60 16.92 20.37
N LEU A 582 0.34 15.61 20.23
CA LEU A 582 1.32 14.56 20.52
C LEU A 582 2.60 14.68 19.69
N LEU A 583 2.50 15.04 18.41
CA LEU A 583 3.66 15.25 17.55
C LEU A 583 4.49 16.47 18.01
N SER A 584 3.82 17.54 18.44
CA SER A 584 4.48 18.74 18.96
C SER A 584 5.15 18.47 20.30
N ASP A 585 4.45 17.80 21.21
CA ASP A 585 4.96 17.39 22.53
C ASP A 585 6.15 16.45 22.40
N TRP A 586 6.10 15.51 21.45
CA TRP A 586 7.22 14.63 21.16
C TRP A 586 8.50 15.40 20.81
N LEU A 587 8.41 16.44 19.96
CA LEU A 587 9.56 17.26 19.60
C LEU A 587 10.10 18.06 20.79
N VAL A 588 9.22 18.57 21.66
CA VAL A 588 9.61 19.24 22.92
C VAL A 588 10.35 18.26 23.83
N ILE A 589 9.82 17.04 24.01
CA ILE A 589 10.46 15.99 24.81
C ILE A 589 11.83 15.63 24.24
N LEU A 590 11.93 15.38 22.93
CA LEU A 590 13.21 15.07 22.27
C LEU A 590 14.23 16.20 22.48
N THR A 591 13.82 17.45 22.27
CA THR A 591 14.71 18.62 22.43
C THR A 591 15.18 18.75 23.87
N SER A 592 14.27 18.63 24.85
CA SER A 592 14.60 18.68 26.27
C SER A 592 15.57 17.57 26.68
N ARG A 593 15.27 16.32 26.29
CA ARG A 593 16.12 15.16 26.57
C ARG A 593 17.49 15.27 25.93
N PHE A 594 17.55 15.70 24.66
CA PHE A 594 18.82 15.91 23.97
C PHE A 594 19.70 16.92 24.69
N ASN A 595 19.15 18.10 25.05
CA ASN A 595 19.91 19.16 25.69
C ASN A 595 20.37 18.79 27.10
N HIS A 596 19.53 18.08 27.88
CA HIS A 596 19.90 17.56 29.19
C HIS A 596 21.04 16.53 29.07
N GLU A 597 20.87 15.52 28.20
CA GLU A 597 21.84 14.44 28.08
C GLU A 597 23.17 14.92 27.50
N THR A 598 23.16 15.87 26.55
CA THR A 598 24.38 16.45 25.96
C THR A 598 25.09 17.44 26.87
N GLY A 599 24.43 17.95 27.90
CA GLY A 599 24.96 18.96 28.83
C GLY A 599 24.93 20.38 28.26
N VAL A 600 24.11 20.61 27.22
CA VAL A 600 23.87 21.92 26.61
C VAL A 600 22.91 22.75 27.47
N ALA A 601 21.85 22.13 27.99
CA ALA A 601 20.98 22.79 28.95
C ALA A 601 21.67 22.94 30.31
N ARG A 602 22.02 24.18 30.65
CA ARG A 602 22.03 24.64 32.05
C ARG A 602 20.63 25.18 32.28
N PHE A 603 19.78 24.47 33.02
CA PHE A 603 18.43 24.95 33.34
C PHE A 603 18.51 26.14 34.32
N ASP A 604 19.00 27.28 33.84
CA ASP A 604 18.98 28.58 34.51
C ASP A 604 17.74 29.35 34.01
N PRO A 605 16.77 29.69 34.88
CA PRO A 605 15.56 30.42 34.49
C PRO A 605 15.82 31.77 33.81
N GLU A 606 17.01 32.36 34.02
CA GLU A 606 17.37 33.68 33.45
C GLU A 606 18.07 33.60 32.08
N ASP A 607 18.49 32.41 31.63
CA ASP A 607 19.23 32.23 30.36
C ASP A 607 18.48 31.33 29.36
N THR A 608 17.50 31.92 28.68
CA THR A 608 16.72 31.26 27.61
C THR A 608 17.54 31.00 26.34
N ALA A 609 18.79 31.47 26.25
CA ALA A 609 19.63 31.36 25.06
C ALA A 609 20.37 30.01 24.92
N ALA A 610 20.25 29.11 25.90
CA ALA A 610 21.07 27.89 25.99
C ALA A 610 20.41 26.58 25.46
N VAL A 611 19.29 26.64 24.73
CA VAL A 611 18.64 25.42 24.17
C VAL A 611 18.98 25.21 22.70
N ASP A 612 19.65 24.11 22.38
CA ASP A 612 19.91 23.66 21.01
C ASP A 612 18.69 22.90 20.45
N GLY A 613 17.76 23.64 19.85
CA GLY A 613 16.61 23.08 19.12
C GLY A 613 16.94 22.63 17.69
N ALA A 614 18.12 23.00 17.18
CA ALA A 614 18.59 22.62 15.85
C ALA A 614 19.41 21.32 15.86
N PHE A 615 19.68 20.76 17.05
CA PHE A 615 20.54 19.59 17.24
C PHE A 615 21.92 19.78 16.56
N THR A 616 22.48 20.99 16.70
CA THR A 616 23.69 21.44 16.01
C THR A 616 24.86 20.47 16.23
N SER A 617 24.96 19.91 17.43
CA SER A 617 26.00 18.93 17.80
C SER A 617 25.74 17.48 17.37
N CYS A 618 24.58 17.18 16.75
CA CYS A 618 24.17 15.83 16.39
C CYS A 618 23.54 15.76 14.98
N VAL A 619 24.40 15.57 13.97
CA VAL A 619 24.03 15.55 12.54
C VAL A 619 22.79 14.69 12.22
N PRO A 620 22.63 13.44 12.72
CA PRO A 620 21.44 12.64 12.43
C PRO A 620 20.12 13.29 12.86
N LEU A 621 20.11 14.11 13.91
CA LEU A 621 18.90 14.73 14.45
C LEU A 621 18.58 16.10 13.86
N GLN A 622 19.51 16.73 13.12
CA GLN A 622 19.34 18.09 12.60
C GLN A 622 18.10 18.24 11.69
N GLN A 623 17.69 17.17 11.00
CA GLN A 623 16.50 17.21 10.15
C GLN A 623 15.18 17.03 10.90
N MET A 624 15.20 16.64 12.17
CA MET A 624 14.01 16.17 12.88
C MET A 624 12.97 17.29 13.04
N ALA A 625 13.38 18.47 13.53
CA ALA A 625 12.49 19.61 13.70
C ALA A 625 11.83 20.04 12.37
N ARG A 626 12.61 20.01 11.27
CA ARG A 626 12.12 20.32 9.93
C ARG A 626 11.09 19.30 9.44
N MET A 627 11.33 18.00 9.66
CA MET A 627 10.39 16.94 9.26
C MET A 627 9.12 16.96 10.10
N VAL A 628 9.21 17.21 11.41
CA VAL A 628 8.04 17.40 12.27
C VAL A 628 7.19 18.57 11.79
N PHE A 629 7.82 19.71 11.52
CA PHE A 629 7.12 20.88 10.96
C PHE A 629 6.46 20.56 9.61
N ALA A 630 7.16 19.84 8.73
CA ALA A 630 6.64 19.41 7.44
C ALA A 630 5.41 18.49 7.59
N LEU A 631 5.48 17.51 8.50
CA LEU A 631 4.38 16.61 8.81
C LEU A 631 3.17 17.36 9.37
N LEU A 632 3.36 18.31 10.29
CA LEU A 632 2.28 19.18 10.81
C LEU A 632 1.62 20.05 9.73
N ARG A 633 2.32 20.33 8.62
CA ARG A 633 1.82 21.14 7.50
C ARG A 633 1.32 20.33 6.30
N SER A 634 1.58 19.02 6.30
CA SER A 634 1.15 18.10 5.25
C SER A 634 -0.36 18.06 5.10
N THR A 635 -0.85 17.68 3.92
CA THR A 635 -2.29 17.43 3.67
C THR A 635 -2.88 16.43 4.65
N MET A 636 -2.07 15.50 5.16
CA MET A 636 -2.51 14.46 6.10
C MET A 636 -2.91 15.00 7.48
N LEU A 637 -2.21 16.02 8.01
CA LEU A 637 -2.41 16.56 9.36
C LEU A 637 -2.84 18.03 9.42
N ARG A 638 -2.77 18.78 8.32
CA ARG A 638 -3.26 20.16 8.29
C ARG A 638 -4.78 20.14 8.46
N PRO A 639 -5.36 20.79 9.49
CA PRO A 639 -6.81 20.73 9.70
C PRO A 639 -7.56 21.48 8.60
N ARG A 640 -7.10 22.69 8.28
CA ARG A 640 -7.80 23.64 7.43
C ARG A 640 -7.47 23.51 5.93
N GLY A 641 -8.49 23.73 5.09
CA GLY A 641 -8.33 23.94 3.64
C GLY A 641 -7.71 22.76 2.92
N VAL A 642 -8.10 21.54 3.31
CA VAL A 642 -7.71 20.30 2.63
C VAL A 642 -9.00 19.59 2.23
N GLN A 643 -9.10 19.23 0.95
CA GLN A 643 -10.21 18.41 0.46
C GLN A 643 -10.18 17.02 1.15
N PRO A 644 -11.31 16.51 1.67
CA PRO A 644 -11.33 15.25 2.42
C PRO A 644 -10.80 14.05 1.64
N ASP A 645 -11.12 13.97 0.34
CA ASP A 645 -10.68 12.89 -0.54
C ASP A 645 -9.16 12.93 -0.76
N GLU A 646 -8.59 14.12 -0.95
CA GLU A 646 -7.14 14.30 -1.06
C GLU A 646 -6.42 13.95 0.25
N ARG A 647 -7.01 14.29 1.41
CA ARG A 647 -6.47 13.86 2.71
C ARG A 647 -6.44 12.34 2.81
N THR A 648 -7.53 11.67 2.44
CA THR A 648 -7.64 10.21 2.48
C THR A 648 -6.61 9.55 1.56
N ARG A 649 -6.52 10.03 0.31
CA ARG A 649 -5.52 9.59 -0.67
C ARG A 649 -4.09 9.78 -0.15
N ALA A 650 -3.76 10.96 0.40
CA ALA A 650 -2.43 11.25 0.94
C ALA A 650 -2.07 10.33 2.11
N ARG A 651 -3.02 10.04 3.01
CA ARG A 651 -2.82 9.10 4.12
C ARG A 651 -2.60 7.67 3.62
N ALA A 652 -3.44 7.20 2.69
CA ALA A 652 -3.31 5.88 2.07
C ALA A 652 -1.95 5.71 1.37
N LEU A 653 -1.46 6.74 0.68
CA LEU A 653 -0.14 6.74 0.06
C LEU A 653 0.98 6.68 1.11
N ALA A 654 0.98 7.60 2.08
CA ALA A 654 2.04 7.71 3.09
C ALA A 654 2.20 6.43 3.93
N ARG A 655 1.10 5.69 4.16
CA ARG A 655 1.09 4.40 4.85
C ARG A 655 1.88 3.29 4.15
N ARG A 656 2.25 3.48 2.88
CA ARG A 656 2.94 2.47 2.08
C ARG A 656 4.36 2.85 1.73
N LEU A 657 4.73 4.13 1.80
CA LEU A 657 6.02 4.60 1.32
C LEU A 657 7.19 4.15 2.20
N ASP A 658 8.30 3.78 1.56
CA ASP A 658 9.57 3.59 2.23
C ASP A 658 10.09 4.90 2.87
N PRO A 659 11.02 4.83 3.85
CA PRO A 659 11.46 6.01 4.58
C PRO A 659 12.00 7.15 3.70
N PRO A 660 12.80 6.89 2.64
CA PRO A 660 13.24 7.94 1.71
C PRO A 660 12.09 8.58 0.93
N SER A 661 11.14 7.80 0.43
CA SER A 661 10.00 8.30 -0.34
C SER A 661 9.03 9.09 0.52
N LEU A 662 8.76 8.62 1.74
CA LEU A 662 7.93 9.34 2.71
C LEU A 662 8.60 10.66 3.13
N SER A 663 9.92 10.65 3.37
CA SER A 663 10.66 11.88 3.66
C SER A 663 10.60 12.88 2.50
N ARG A 664 10.59 12.38 1.26
CA ARG A 664 10.43 13.20 0.06
C ARG A 664 9.02 13.79 -0.07
N LEU A 665 7.99 12.98 0.20
CA LEU A 665 6.59 13.42 0.21
C LEU A 665 6.38 14.52 1.26
N LEU A 666 6.94 14.35 2.46
CA LEU A 666 6.82 15.34 3.54
C LEU A 666 7.61 16.61 3.24
N TYR A 667 8.84 16.48 2.76
CA TYR A 667 9.71 17.61 2.45
C TYR A 667 10.29 17.45 1.03
N PRO A 668 9.63 18.06 0.03
CA PRO A 668 10.05 18.01 -1.36
C PRO A 668 11.49 18.47 -1.59
N ARG A 669 12.07 18.03 -2.70
CA ARG A 669 13.39 18.45 -3.13
C ARG A 669 13.27 19.53 -4.19
N LEU A 670 13.72 20.74 -3.84
CA LEU A 670 13.93 21.81 -4.81
C LEU A 670 15.36 21.73 -5.36
N SER A 671 15.50 21.64 -6.67
CA SER A 671 16.76 21.70 -7.40
C SER A 671 16.69 22.80 -8.45
N SER A 672 17.84 23.30 -8.89
CA SER A 672 17.91 24.27 -9.98
C SER A 672 18.89 23.83 -11.05
N TYR A 673 18.61 24.29 -12.25
CA TYR A 673 19.31 23.94 -13.47
C TYR A 673 19.71 25.23 -14.20
N ALA A 674 20.92 25.24 -14.74
CA ALA A 674 21.41 26.36 -15.55
C ALA A 674 20.79 26.32 -16.96
N ASP A 675 20.60 25.10 -17.47
CA ASP A 675 19.92 24.74 -18.71
C ASP A 675 19.29 23.33 -18.53
N VAL A 676 18.59 22.82 -19.55
CA VAL A 676 17.82 21.56 -19.45
C VAL A 676 18.69 20.35 -19.05
N ASP A 677 19.98 20.37 -19.36
CA ASP A 677 20.88 19.23 -19.16
C ASP A 677 21.83 19.43 -17.95
N THR A 678 22.03 20.67 -17.51
CA THR A 678 23.05 21.03 -16.52
C THR A 678 22.43 21.44 -15.19
N GLN A 679 22.49 20.54 -14.20
CA GLN A 679 22.08 20.84 -12.83
C GLN A 679 23.02 21.86 -12.19
N ALA A 680 22.49 23.02 -11.83
CA ALA A 680 23.24 24.10 -11.18
C ALA A 680 23.36 23.88 -9.67
N PHE A 681 22.26 23.52 -9.01
CA PHE A 681 22.26 23.24 -7.60
C PHE A 681 21.34 22.07 -7.24
N PRO A 682 21.86 21.03 -6.57
CA PRO A 682 21.13 19.80 -6.39
C PRO A 682 20.02 19.88 -5.32
N ARG A 683 20.13 20.76 -4.32
CA ARG A 683 19.19 20.84 -3.18
C ARG A 683 19.14 22.23 -2.55
N HIS A 684 18.19 23.05 -2.97
CA HIS A 684 17.87 24.33 -2.33
C HIS A 684 17.08 24.14 -1.04
N SER A 685 17.06 25.19 -0.21
CA SER A 685 16.03 25.30 0.84
C SER A 685 14.66 25.53 0.18
N LEU A 686 13.59 24.95 0.73
CA LEU A 686 12.21 25.19 0.26
C LEU A 686 11.72 26.58 0.70
N THR A 687 12.32 27.63 0.14
CA THR A 687 11.97 29.02 0.41
C THR A 687 11.86 29.82 -0.88
N ARG A 688 10.97 30.82 -0.88
CA ARG A 688 10.87 31.76 -2.01
C ARG A 688 12.20 32.49 -2.26
N THR A 689 12.92 32.79 -1.18
CA THR A 689 14.24 33.44 -1.23
C THR A 689 15.26 32.61 -2.00
N ALA A 690 15.30 31.29 -1.82
CA ALA A 690 16.21 30.42 -2.56
C ALA A 690 15.95 30.47 -4.08
N VAL A 691 14.67 30.52 -4.48
CA VAL A 691 14.29 30.68 -5.90
C VAL A 691 14.73 32.05 -6.42
N THR A 692 14.42 33.13 -5.69
CA THR A 692 14.69 34.50 -6.18
C THR A 692 16.16 34.91 -6.16
N THR A 693 17.00 34.26 -5.33
CA THR A 693 18.42 34.63 -5.17
C THR A 693 19.36 33.69 -5.90
N SER A 694 18.89 32.53 -6.37
CA SER A 694 19.74 31.61 -7.11
C SER A 694 19.74 31.98 -8.59
N ASN A 695 20.91 31.83 -9.23
CA ASN A 695 21.09 32.09 -10.67
C ASN A 695 20.56 30.94 -11.55
N GLY A 696 19.66 30.10 -11.03
CA GLY A 696 19.05 29.01 -11.79
C GLY A 696 18.06 29.55 -12.83
N ALA A 697 18.10 29.02 -14.05
CA ALA A 697 17.13 29.36 -15.09
C ALA A 697 15.85 28.54 -14.96
N VAL A 698 15.98 27.28 -14.53
CA VAL A 698 14.87 26.34 -14.34
C VAL A 698 14.97 25.77 -12.93
N PHE A 699 13.82 25.65 -12.26
CA PHE A 699 13.70 25.00 -10.97
C PHE A 699 12.95 23.68 -11.15
N LEU A 700 13.17 22.75 -10.25
CA LEU A 700 12.43 21.50 -10.21
C LEU A 700 12.16 21.14 -8.76
N VAL A 701 10.89 21.10 -8.40
CA VAL A 701 10.38 20.54 -7.16
C VAL A 701 9.94 19.11 -7.44
N ASP A 702 10.61 18.17 -6.79
CA ASP A 702 10.23 16.76 -6.73
C ASP A 702 9.59 16.51 -5.36
N ALA A 703 8.27 16.30 -5.34
CA ALA A 703 7.47 16.02 -4.15
C ALA A 703 7.12 14.53 -4.01
N PHE A 704 7.84 13.64 -4.70
CA PHE A 704 7.53 12.22 -4.88
C PHE A 704 6.33 11.95 -5.80
N ASP A 705 5.14 12.43 -5.46
CA ASP A 705 3.92 12.18 -6.25
C ASP A 705 3.63 13.29 -7.27
N GLU A 706 4.26 14.45 -7.11
CA GLU A 706 4.20 15.58 -8.04
C GLU A 706 5.58 16.09 -8.46
N PHE A 707 5.67 16.54 -9.71
CA PHE A 707 6.81 17.32 -10.21
C PHE A 707 6.31 18.69 -10.66
N ALA A 708 6.91 19.75 -10.13
CA ALA A 708 6.67 21.12 -10.57
C ALA A 708 7.98 21.74 -11.06
N THR A 709 7.97 22.32 -12.26
CA THR A 709 9.11 23.04 -12.86
C THR A 709 8.96 24.54 -12.76
#